data_AF-S9VRC1-F1
#
_entry.id   AF-S9VRC1-F1
#
_cell.length_a   1.000
_cell.length_b   1.000
_cell.length_c   1.000
_cell.angle_alpha   90.00
_cell.angle_beta   90.00
_cell.angle_gamma   90.00
#
_symmetry.space_group_name_H-M   'P 1'
#
loop_
_entity.id
_entity.type
_entity.pdbx_description
1 polymer ?
#
loop_
_entity_poly.entity_id
_entity_poly.type
_entity_poly.pdbx_seq_one_letter_code
_entity_poly.pdbx_strand_id
1 'polypeptide(L)'
;MDDLYYVRSLRLLLFFFIWLLIVLVRTSAEHKSTSLYIEMEGEEPPVALSKRKEKKQKKVIQKIKLPPGSVDVMVQHTNDDSVVSKRSAVAQGYCSDPFLRHFVKKPSRRSPLINRGYYLRMAVMTDFITSCIEWCVRHQLPADTGSAATPTHPPVQVISLGAGYDTLALRLMLGDRLDMPWRAGWPQALDERAPLQHAIQEGRVQFYDVDFPAVMQSKAALMGAAPPGTFPDTWVIQPSVESLPVNSPAYRAVGIDLREAHTEFVTRLEKSSPTFSTQATTIFYAECVMQYMPAERAAELIHILAETFPRSIFVAYDQLKPLDSFGKLMCGSLQQKNSPLLGVHTTADGAAMVKRAVQQGMKHSLFANFYDLSRHYISQNPPERARVAALEPFDEIEEWSEMCEHYGITFAVSDTALLPCGQAHPAFKDPVVLGANGPTTDAPSPCAAITSAPWTSGRFGFTGWGHGAVVTEAVVGDTLLFSFGGFEVSKSHQRVNTLRAHSLREGELKILLHSLDESPIPALTFHTFTRIQPFTYLVVGGRTNPTDVNDSVFRIRVHLTASATVSASHTLSATWERLQVDSAAAQGAGASHALARYRHCAAATGTGQVCVFGGKDRDGRVLDSWYTLRISPESPQQVSVRKLQLAGERPPPLCSAAMLPWAEDGTPSEQLLLGGGLLEKEEATGQLWRVHLGAQTCTVEEGIDVGARFSHSMCAVHVEGKPYLFVLGGSSCEPKEAGVLLPRLVDLGTRVVTVRALPPDTPAWSRHTCVALADGAVAVLGGGYTCFSFGTFAAKPCFLFLHPGAHQNLKAQHAATAGGTTAHAAAVPSTAAAPLAVGFQEAGLQRLLAQGRPAVREVQGVDAATFQRTAQEASQPVVFRGVHLGPCVDRWAAPNYFAEAEKDTVVSVHVAEGSHLLDFVRKNFVFRHVRFSELMTHLHDSYEHYRSTGHPLEEIWYYRSISAHMKSERANIWTDFAQLGKDFELPKEVRDVVLPRLHQSCLRINAPPLQLWTHYDTMDNVLCQVVGRKRVLLFPPSCYGNLYMSGSSSLVTNMGALDLVQFPRMVDALKEAVEVTLEPGDMLYFPAMWFHHITTLDDDPLAVSVNVFFEHFESNEYDRKDLYGNKDLPAVTEARLHITEAAKRILAEARTSVRGETLPLEYTEFALRQAIADLESYADEMAATLQSRRT
;
A
#
# COMPACT_ATOMS: atom_id res chain seq x y z
N MET A 1 -12.02 40.23 40.40
CA MET A 1 -10.74 40.00 41.10
C MET A 1 -10.57 38.54 41.53
N ASP A 2 -11.61 37.70 41.49
CA ASP A 2 -11.52 36.29 41.88
C ASP A 2 -10.90 35.34 40.83
N ASP A 3 -10.90 35.70 39.53
CA ASP A 3 -10.29 34.87 38.47
C ASP A 3 -8.75 34.80 38.52
N LEU A 4 -8.08 35.80 39.09
CA LEU A 4 -6.61 35.81 39.21
C LEU A 4 -6.13 34.87 40.33
N TYR A 5 -6.97 34.61 41.33
CA TYR A 5 -6.67 33.70 42.42
C TYR A 5 -6.83 32.24 41.98
N TYR A 6 -7.81 31.94 41.11
CA TYR A 6 -8.05 30.57 40.62
C TYR A 6 -6.95 30.09 39.65
N VAL A 7 -6.46 30.97 38.77
CA VAL A 7 -5.37 30.66 37.82
C VAL A 7 -4.01 30.50 38.51
N ARG A 8 -3.75 31.26 39.59
CA ARG A 8 -2.53 31.09 40.39
C ARG A 8 -2.56 29.78 41.19
N SER A 9 -3.72 29.42 41.75
CA SER A 9 -3.90 28.15 42.48
C SER A 9 -3.73 26.92 41.57
N LEU A 10 -4.23 26.94 40.33
CA LEU A 10 -4.04 25.84 39.37
C LEU A 10 -2.59 25.69 38.89
N ARG A 11 -1.87 26.81 38.65
CA ARG A 11 -0.44 26.77 38.30
C ARG A 11 0.41 26.24 39.45
N LEU A 12 0.10 26.63 40.69
CA LEU A 12 0.77 26.10 41.89
C LEU A 12 0.49 24.61 42.10
N LEU A 13 -0.75 24.15 41.86
CA LEU A 13 -1.09 22.72 41.94
C LEU A 13 -0.35 21.89 40.88
N LEU A 14 -0.26 22.40 39.65
CA LEU A 14 0.44 21.72 38.55
C LEU A 14 1.96 21.66 38.79
N PHE A 15 2.57 22.74 39.30
CA PHE A 15 3.97 22.74 39.71
C PHE A 15 4.25 21.81 40.90
N PHE A 16 3.33 21.74 41.87
CA PHE A 16 3.45 20.84 43.01
C PHE A 16 3.33 19.37 42.59
N PHE A 17 2.43 19.04 41.65
CA PHE A 17 2.29 17.69 41.09
C PHE A 17 3.53 17.25 40.29
N ILE A 18 4.08 18.14 39.45
CA ILE A 18 5.29 17.87 38.68
C ILE A 18 6.50 17.70 39.61
N TRP A 19 6.61 18.53 40.66
CA TRP A 19 7.68 18.41 41.66
C TRP A 19 7.56 17.13 42.49
N LEU A 20 6.35 16.72 42.91
CA LEU A 20 6.11 15.47 43.62
C LEU A 20 6.47 14.23 42.77
N LEU A 21 6.18 14.27 41.45
CA LEU A 21 6.58 13.23 40.49
C LEU A 21 8.10 13.12 40.38
N ILE A 22 8.81 14.25 40.35
CA ILE A 22 10.27 14.30 40.26
C ILE A 22 10.93 13.77 41.54
N VAL A 23 10.33 14.03 42.71
CA VAL A 23 10.83 13.54 44.00
C VAL A 23 10.58 12.04 44.17
N LEU A 24 9.41 11.54 43.77
CA LEU A 24 9.07 10.11 43.82
C LEU A 24 9.91 9.25 42.85
N VAL A 25 10.30 9.81 41.70
CA VAL A 25 11.18 9.11 40.73
C VAL A 25 12.64 9.10 41.20
N ARG A 26 13.08 10.08 42.00
CA ARG A 26 14.46 10.15 42.51
C ARG A 26 14.73 9.24 43.72
N THR A 27 13.72 8.81 44.48
CA THR A 27 13.92 8.01 45.70
C THR A 27 13.91 6.49 45.47
N SER A 28 13.65 6.00 44.24
CA SER A 28 13.56 4.56 43.95
C SER A 28 14.82 3.95 43.31
N ALA A 29 15.90 4.71 43.10
CA ALA A 29 17.06 4.26 42.32
C ALA A 29 18.36 4.24 43.15
N GLU A 30 18.36 3.59 44.31
CA GLU A 30 19.59 3.16 44.98
C GLU A 30 19.41 1.73 45.54
N HIS A 31 19.67 0.70 44.72
CA HIS A 31 20.36 -0.51 45.16
C HIS A 31 20.84 -1.38 43.99
N LYS A 32 22.01 -1.99 44.20
CA LYS A 32 22.95 -2.64 43.28
C LYS A 32 22.46 -3.99 42.74
N SER A 33 23.01 -4.45 41.60
CA SER A 33 23.97 -5.58 41.58
C SER A 33 24.42 -5.98 40.16
N THR A 34 25.74 -6.13 40.04
CA THR A 34 26.56 -6.93 39.12
C THR A 34 26.00 -8.33 38.78
N SER A 35 26.12 -8.80 37.52
CA SER A 35 27.05 -9.88 37.08
C SER A 35 26.68 -10.58 35.74
N LEU A 36 27.73 -11.08 35.06
CA LEU A 36 27.84 -12.25 34.14
C LEU A 36 27.40 -12.13 32.67
N TYR A 37 28.38 -11.85 31.81
CA TYR A 37 28.41 -12.32 30.42
C TYR A 37 28.82 -13.81 30.38
N ILE A 38 28.04 -14.62 29.68
CA ILE A 38 28.39 -16.00 29.31
C ILE A 38 28.92 -15.98 27.88
N GLU A 39 30.13 -16.51 27.69
CA GLU A 39 30.79 -16.75 26.42
C GLU A 39 30.00 -17.73 25.56
N MET A 40 29.70 -17.36 24.31
CA MET A 40 29.48 -18.31 23.23
C MET A 40 30.71 -18.25 22.33
N GLU A 41 31.55 -19.28 22.44
CA GLU A 41 32.68 -19.52 21.54
C GLU A 41 32.19 -19.81 20.12
N GLY A 42 32.81 -19.20 19.10
CA GLY A 42 32.83 -19.78 17.75
C GLY A 42 32.42 -18.92 16.54
N GLU A 43 32.42 -17.58 16.58
CA GLU A 43 32.37 -16.78 15.35
C GLU A 43 33.38 -15.62 15.42
N GLU A 44 34.31 -15.54 14.45
CA GLU A 44 35.20 -14.39 14.30
C GLU A 44 34.37 -13.12 14.02
N PRO A 45 34.64 -11.99 14.70
CA PRO A 45 33.92 -10.75 14.48
C PRO A 45 34.20 -10.21 13.06
N PRO A 46 33.21 -9.52 12.43
CA PRO A 46 33.39 -8.97 11.09
C PRO A 46 34.56 -7.98 11.07
N VAL A 47 35.53 -8.22 10.19
CA VAL A 47 36.69 -7.34 10.00
C VAL A 47 36.20 -5.95 9.58
N ALA A 48 36.14 -5.02 10.54
CA ALA A 48 35.79 -3.64 10.29
C ALA A 48 36.83 -3.00 9.35
N LEU A 49 36.37 -2.48 8.22
CA LEU A 49 37.22 -1.73 7.29
C LEU A 49 37.81 -0.50 8.01
N SER A 50 39.10 -0.23 7.80
CA SER A 50 39.72 0.96 8.37
C SER A 50 39.03 2.23 7.85
N LYS A 51 38.88 3.25 8.71
CA LYS A 51 38.31 4.57 8.37
C LYS A 51 38.91 5.18 7.09
N ARG A 52 40.13 4.80 6.72
CA ARG A 52 40.83 5.24 5.51
C ARG A 52 40.30 4.55 4.24
N LYS A 53 39.93 3.26 4.31
CA LYS A 53 39.25 2.53 3.22
C LYS A 53 37.80 2.99 3.05
N GLU A 54 37.07 3.24 4.14
CA GLU A 54 35.72 3.86 4.08
C GLU A 54 35.73 5.23 3.40
N LYS A 55 36.73 6.07 3.71
CA LYS A 55 36.85 7.42 3.11
C LYS A 55 37.21 7.37 1.62
N LYS A 56 37.95 6.34 1.20
CA LYS A 56 38.28 6.09 -0.22
C LYS A 56 37.06 5.58 -0.99
N GLN A 57 36.27 4.69 -0.38
CA GLN A 57 35.00 4.20 -0.92
C GLN A 57 33.95 5.33 -1.06
N LYS A 58 33.78 6.17 -0.02
CA LYS A 58 32.88 7.34 -0.07
C LYS A 58 33.24 8.34 -1.16
N LYS A 59 34.54 8.53 -1.44
CA LYS A 59 35.02 9.42 -2.52
C LYS A 59 34.81 8.86 -3.93
N VAL A 60 34.75 7.54 -4.10
CA VAL A 60 34.48 6.90 -5.40
C VAL A 60 32.98 6.92 -5.70
N ILE A 61 32.13 6.64 -4.69
CA ILE A 61 30.67 6.68 -4.81
C ILE A 61 30.13 8.11 -5.02
N GLN A 62 30.77 9.14 -4.46
CA GLN A 62 30.36 10.55 -4.63
C GLN A 62 30.63 11.15 -6.03
N LYS A 63 31.30 10.44 -6.94
CA LYS A 63 31.67 10.97 -8.27
C LYS A 63 30.74 10.56 -9.41
N ILE A 64 29.77 9.67 -9.19
CA ILE A 64 28.74 9.34 -10.19
C ILE A 64 27.52 10.21 -9.89
N LYS A 65 27.47 11.41 -10.49
CA LYS A 65 26.33 12.33 -10.35
C LYS A 65 25.29 12.00 -11.43
N LEU A 66 24.26 11.23 -11.06
CA LEU A 66 22.95 11.35 -11.68
C LEU A 66 22.06 12.23 -10.78
N PRO A 67 21.09 12.96 -11.32
CA PRO A 67 20.22 13.83 -10.53
C PRO A 67 19.51 13.01 -9.44
N PRO A 68 19.61 13.38 -8.15
CA PRO A 68 18.85 12.71 -7.10
C PRO A 68 17.34 12.88 -7.39
N GLY A 69 16.63 11.75 -7.52
CA GLY A 69 15.18 11.71 -7.78
C GLY A 69 14.76 11.32 -9.20
N SER A 70 15.68 10.99 -10.11
CA SER A 70 15.30 10.42 -11.42
C SER A 70 14.68 9.03 -11.28
N VAL A 71 13.73 8.69 -12.17
CA VAL A 71 13.11 7.35 -12.25
C VAL A 71 14.18 6.27 -12.35
N ASP A 72 15.24 6.50 -13.13
CA ASP A 72 16.34 5.56 -13.31
C ASP A 72 17.08 5.25 -12.00
N VAL A 73 17.35 6.24 -11.16
CA VAL A 73 17.99 6.02 -9.85
C VAL A 73 17.08 5.19 -8.93
N MET A 74 15.77 5.39 -9.01
CA MET A 74 14.80 4.67 -8.17
C MET A 74 14.52 3.25 -8.68
N VAL A 75 14.53 3.03 -10.00
CA VAL A 75 14.57 1.69 -10.60
C VAL A 75 15.86 0.97 -10.19
N GLN A 76 17.01 1.65 -10.15
CA GLN A 76 18.25 1.03 -9.64
C GLN A 76 18.14 0.64 -8.15
N HIS A 77 17.31 1.31 -7.35
CA HIS A 77 17.04 0.93 -5.96
C HIS A 77 16.17 -0.32 -5.81
N THR A 78 15.39 -0.74 -6.82
CA THR A 78 14.63 -2.00 -6.75
C THR A 78 15.56 -3.22 -6.72
N ASN A 79 16.78 -3.10 -7.27
CA ASN A 79 17.84 -4.08 -7.10
C ASN A 79 18.22 -4.24 -5.62
N ASP A 80 18.42 -3.15 -4.87
CA ASP A 80 18.75 -3.24 -3.45
C ASP A 80 17.65 -3.96 -2.65
N ASP A 81 16.37 -3.65 -2.91
CA ASP A 81 15.22 -4.29 -2.26
C ASP A 81 15.11 -5.79 -2.57
N SER A 82 15.34 -6.17 -3.84
CA SER A 82 15.31 -7.55 -4.31
C SER A 82 16.42 -8.38 -3.66
N VAL A 83 17.65 -7.87 -3.67
CA VAL A 83 18.83 -8.58 -3.14
C VAL A 83 18.72 -8.73 -1.61
N VAL A 84 18.17 -7.74 -0.90
CA VAL A 84 17.86 -7.88 0.54
C VAL A 84 16.88 -9.02 0.79
N SER A 85 15.85 -9.17 -0.06
CA SER A 85 14.85 -10.23 0.08
C SER A 85 15.39 -11.61 -0.28
N LYS A 86 16.21 -11.73 -1.35
CA LYS A 86 17.00 -12.94 -1.65
C LYS A 86 17.89 -13.34 -0.47
N ARG A 87 18.60 -12.39 0.13
CA ARG A 87 19.45 -12.61 1.32
C ARG A 87 18.65 -13.04 2.55
N SER A 88 17.45 -12.49 2.75
CA SER A 88 16.56 -12.90 3.85
C SER A 88 16.19 -14.38 3.72
N ALA A 89 15.78 -14.83 2.54
CA ALA A 89 15.47 -16.24 2.29
C ALA A 89 16.69 -17.16 2.54
N VAL A 90 17.88 -16.77 2.06
CA VAL A 90 19.13 -17.51 2.31
C VAL A 90 19.44 -17.59 3.81
N ALA A 91 19.29 -16.47 4.54
CA ALA A 91 19.53 -16.44 5.98
C ALA A 91 18.54 -17.29 6.79
N GLN A 92 17.33 -17.55 6.26
CA GLN A 92 16.37 -18.48 6.85
C GLN A 92 16.56 -19.93 6.37
N GLY A 93 17.60 -20.23 5.59
CA GLY A 93 17.93 -21.59 5.16
C GLY A 93 17.12 -22.12 3.97
N TYR A 94 16.42 -21.25 3.22
CA TYR A 94 15.69 -21.69 2.02
C TYR A 94 16.62 -22.22 0.93
N CYS A 95 17.81 -21.63 0.76
CA CYS A 95 18.87 -22.10 -0.14
C CYS A 95 20.22 -21.53 0.29
N SER A 96 21.32 -22.11 -0.18
CA SER A 96 22.66 -21.59 0.04
C SER A 96 23.13 -20.64 -1.08
N ASP A 97 23.59 -19.46 -0.69
CA ASP A 97 24.31 -18.52 -1.55
C ASP A 97 25.40 -17.80 -0.74
N PRO A 98 26.69 -18.15 -0.93
CA PRO A 98 27.77 -17.55 -0.16
C PRO A 98 28.13 -16.13 -0.63
N PHE A 99 27.59 -15.68 -1.78
CA PHE A 99 27.97 -14.43 -2.43
C PHE A 99 27.03 -13.27 -2.08
N LEU A 100 25.72 -13.52 -1.96
CA LEU A 100 24.70 -12.48 -1.70
C LEU A 100 25.01 -11.59 -0.49
N ARG A 101 25.65 -12.14 0.54
CA ARG A 101 26.06 -11.39 1.74
C ARG A 101 27.00 -10.22 1.43
N HIS A 102 27.76 -10.28 0.34
CA HIS A 102 28.70 -9.24 -0.09
C HIS A 102 28.02 -8.12 -0.89
N PHE A 103 26.80 -8.34 -1.37
CA PHE A 103 26.04 -7.37 -2.17
C PHE A 103 24.97 -6.62 -1.38
N VAL A 104 24.79 -6.93 -0.10
CA VAL A 104 23.80 -6.28 0.78
C VAL A 104 24.50 -5.53 1.90
N LYS A 105 24.32 -4.20 1.93
CA LYS A 105 24.89 -3.32 2.98
C LYS A 105 24.29 -3.57 4.36
N LYS A 106 22.97 -3.70 4.43
CA LYS A 106 22.23 -3.91 5.69
C LYS A 106 21.28 -5.11 5.54
N PRO A 107 21.55 -6.25 6.19
CA PRO A 107 20.59 -7.36 6.19
C PRO A 107 19.28 -6.93 6.85
N SER A 108 18.17 -7.49 6.36
CA SER A 108 16.84 -7.30 6.92
C SER A 108 16.07 -8.60 6.76
N ARG A 109 15.32 -8.99 7.80
CA ARG A 109 14.40 -10.14 7.74
C ARG A 109 13.13 -9.73 7.01
N ARG A 110 12.61 -10.63 6.18
CA ARG A 110 11.30 -10.52 5.50
C ARG A 110 10.30 -11.53 6.08
N SER A 111 9.02 -11.33 5.78
CA SER A 111 7.97 -12.27 6.21
C SER A 111 8.13 -13.64 5.53
N PRO A 112 7.58 -14.71 6.12
CA PRO A 112 7.61 -16.05 5.52
C PRO A 112 7.06 -16.08 4.09
N LEU A 113 5.99 -15.34 3.80
CA LEU A 113 5.44 -15.19 2.45
C LEU A 113 6.50 -14.68 1.46
N ILE A 114 7.22 -13.61 1.82
CA ILE A 114 8.25 -13.00 0.97
C ILE A 114 9.44 -13.96 0.81
N ASN A 115 9.92 -14.57 1.91
CA ASN A 115 11.02 -15.53 1.84
C ASN A 115 10.67 -16.71 0.93
N ARG A 116 9.48 -17.30 1.08
CA ARG A 116 9.01 -18.41 0.24
C ARG A 116 8.86 -18.00 -1.23
N GLY A 117 8.37 -16.78 -1.51
CA GLY A 117 8.23 -16.27 -2.87
C GLY A 117 9.59 -16.01 -3.54
N TYR A 118 10.53 -15.36 -2.84
CA TYR A 118 11.89 -15.17 -3.34
C TYR A 118 12.66 -16.49 -3.47
N TYR A 119 12.41 -17.44 -2.57
CA TYR A 119 12.94 -18.80 -2.71
C TYR A 119 12.46 -19.45 -4.00
N LEU A 120 11.15 -19.47 -4.26
CA LEU A 120 10.61 -20.05 -5.51
C LEU A 120 11.20 -19.35 -6.74
N ARG A 121 11.24 -18.02 -6.73
CA ARG A 121 11.89 -17.21 -7.79
C ARG A 121 13.33 -17.64 -8.05
N MET A 122 14.15 -17.73 -6.99
CA MET A 122 15.56 -18.15 -7.11
C MET A 122 15.71 -19.60 -7.55
N ALA A 123 14.88 -20.50 -7.03
CA ALA A 123 14.89 -21.93 -7.34
C ALA A 123 14.59 -22.15 -8.83
N VAL A 124 13.50 -21.59 -9.32
CA VAL A 124 13.07 -21.70 -10.72
C VAL A 124 14.11 -21.11 -11.67
N MET A 125 14.56 -19.87 -11.42
CA MET A 125 15.55 -19.22 -12.29
C MET A 125 16.88 -19.97 -12.31
N THR A 126 17.37 -20.40 -11.14
CA THR A 126 18.62 -21.18 -11.07
C THR A 126 18.46 -22.50 -11.82
N ASP A 127 17.39 -23.25 -11.56
CA ASP A 127 17.16 -24.56 -12.14
C ASP A 127 16.98 -24.52 -13.66
N PHE A 128 16.14 -23.61 -14.14
CA PHE A 128 15.78 -23.50 -15.55
C PHE A 128 16.94 -23.00 -16.40
N ILE A 129 17.64 -21.95 -15.96
CA ILE A 129 18.81 -21.43 -16.69
C ILE A 129 19.94 -22.46 -16.69
N THR A 130 20.21 -23.12 -15.56
CA THR A 130 21.22 -24.20 -15.50
C THR A 130 20.87 -25.33 -16.48
N SER A 131 19.60 -25.75 -16.52
CA SER A 131 19.14 -26.81 -17.44
C SER A 131 19.27 -26.40 -18.91
N CYS A 132 19.00 -25.14 -19.24
CA CYS A 132 19.22 -24.60 -20.58
C CYS A 132 20.70 -24.61 -20.98
N ILE A 133 21.60 -24.21 -20.06
CA ILE A 133 23.05 -24.24 -20.30
C ILE A 133 23.51 -25.67 -20.54
N GLU A 134 23.16 -26.60 -19.65
CA GLU A 134 23.53 -28.01 -19.79
C GLU A 134 23.01 -28.60 -21.10
N TRP A 135 21.76 -28.32 -21.47
CA TRP A 135 21.18 -28.78 -22.72
C TRP A 135 21.98 -28.23 -23.92
N CYS A 136 22.27 -26.93 -23.93
CA CYS A 136 23.03 -26.29 -25.00
C CYS A 136 24.45 -26.85 -25.12
N VAL A 137 25.14 -27.07 -23.99
CA VAL A 137 26.48 -27.65 -23.95
C VAL A 137 26.49 -29.10 -24.46
N ARG A 138 25.49 -29.91 -24.10
CA ARG A 138 25.35 -31.30 -24.61
C ARG A 138 25.02 -31.35 -26.10
N HIS A 139 24.27 -30.36 -26.61
CA HIS A 139 23.73 -30.33 -27.97
C HIS A 139 24.29 -29.19 -28.83
N GLN A 140 25.54 -28.77 -28.59
CA GLN A 140 26.28 -27.97 -29.57
C GLN A 140 26.38 -28.82 -30.85
N LEU A 141 25.41 -28.63 -31.76
CA LEU A 141 25.25 -29.40 -33.00
C LEU A 141 26.56 -29.39 -33.79
N PRO A 142 27.07 -30.55 -34.28
CA PRO A 142 28.14 -30.54 -35.26
C PRO A 142 27.69 -29.72 -36.47
N ALA A 143 28.49 -28.75 -36.89
CA ALA A 143 28.28 -28.10 -38.17
C ALA A 143 28.53 -29.15 -39.24
N ASP A 144 27.51 -29.48 -40.00
CA ASP A 144 27.55 -30.45 -41.09
C ASP A 144 28.47 -29.92 -42.20
N THR A 145 29.77 -30.18 -42.07
CA THR A 145 30.76 -30.05 -43.14
C THR A 145 31.77 -31.17 -43.00
N GLY A 146 31.76 -32.10 -43.95
CA GLY A 146 32.71 -33.20 -44.04
C GLY A 146 34.13 -32.73 -44.35
N SER A 147 34.82 -32.16 -43.36
CA SER A 147 36.27 -31.98 -43.39
C SER A 147 36.86 -32.20 -42.00
N ALA A 148 37.86 -33.06 -41.93
CA ALA A 148 38.63 -33.33 -40.72
C ALA A 148 39.53 -32.13 -40.40
N ALA A 149 39.01 -31.16 -39.64
CA ALA A 149 39.79 -30.13 -38.95
C ALA A 149 39.01 -29.67 -37.69
N THR A 150 39.71 -29.62 -36.55
CA THR A 150 39.31 -29.18 -35.19
C THR A 150 37.89 -28.61 -35.01
N PRO A 151 37.00 -29.26 -34.22
CA PRO A 151 35.77 -28.65 -33.78
C PRO A 151 36.06 -27.74 -32.58
N THR A 152 36.05 -26.42 -32.77
CA THR A 152 35.93 -25.46 -31.66
C THR A 152 34.67 -24.65 -31.89
N HIS A 153 33.51 -25.23 -31.56
CA HIS A 153 32.28 -24.46 -31.48
C HIS A 153 32.47 -23.26 -30.54
N PRO A 154 31.94 -22.07 -30.87
CA PRO A 154 32.00 -20.93 -29.98
C PRO A 154 31.32 -21.28 -28.64
N PRO A 155 31.81 -20.74 -27.51
CA PRO A 155 31.27 -21.06 -26.20
C PRO A 155 29.80 -20.63 -26.08
N VAL A 156 29.02 -21.37 -25.29
CA VAL A 156 27.65 -20.95 -24.95
C VAL A 156 27.73 -19.64 -24.17
N GLN A 157 27.01 -18.63 -24.62
CA GLN A 157 26.97 -17.32 -23.97
C GLN A 157 25.73 -17.24 -23.08
N VAL A 158 25.89 -16.79 -21.84
CA VAL A 158 24.81 -16.63 -20.87
C VAL A 158 24.79 -15.17 -20.44
N ILE A 159 23.73 -14.46 -20.78
CA ILE A 159 23.62 -13.00 -20.64
C ILE A 159 22.46 -12.66 -19.71
N SER A 160 22.78 -12.15 -18.53
CA SER A 160 21.82 -11.63 -17.56
C SER A 160 21.49 -10.18 -17.92
N LEU A 161 20.25 -9.92 -18.34
CA LEU A 161 19.75 -8.61 -18.72
C LEU A 161 19.12 -7.95 -17.49
N GLY A 162 19.61 -6.77 -17.11
CA GLY A 162 19.22 -6.12 -15.86
C GLY A 162 19.70 -6.94 -14.66
N ALA A 163 20.96 -7.38 -14.72
CA ALA A 163 21.54 -8.36 -13.81
C ALA A 163 21.52 -7.91 -12.33
N GLY A 164 21.52 -6.61 -12.07
CA GLY A 164 21.64 -6.08 -10.72
C GLY A 164 22.84 -6.68 -10.00
N TYR A 165 22.62 -7.15 -8.77
CA TYR A 165 23.59 -7.95 -8.03
C TYR A 165 23.29 -9.45 -8.04
N ASP A 166 22.76 -9.97 -9.14
CA ASP A 166 22.57 -11.41 -9.29
C ASP A 166 23.88 -12.18 -9.14
N THR A 167 23.77 -13.36 -8.55
CA THR A 167 24.88 -14.21 -8.12
C THR A 167 24.86 -15.57 -8.82
N LEU A 168 23.94 -15.84 -9.76
CA LEU A 168 23.82 -17.15 -10.41
C LEU A 168 25.14 -17.54 -11.09
N ALA A 169 25.71 -16.64 -11.89
CA ALA A 169 27.00 -16.87 -12.56
C ALA A 169 28.12 -17.16 -11.53
N LEU A 170 28.16 -16.39 -10.44
CA LEU A 170 29.15 -16.57 -9.37
C LEU A 170 29.01 -17.94 -8.69
N ARG A 171 27.76 -18.35 -8.37
CA ARG A 171 27.45 -19.66 -7.80
C ARG A 171 27.85 -20.81 -8.71
N LEU A 172 27.64 -20.67 -10.02
CA LEU A 172 28.01 -21.69 -11.02
C LEU A 172 29.53 -21.80 -11.21
N MET A 173 30.26 -20.69 -11.18
CA MET A 173 31.71 -20.70 -11.44
C MET A 173 32.56 -20.98 -10.19
N LEU A 174 32.19 -20.36 -9.06
CA LEU A 174 33.04 -20.27 -7.86
C LEU A 174 32.51 -21.08 -6.68
N GLY A 175 31.26 -21.57 -6.74
CA GLY A 175 30.71 -22.44 -5.71
C GLY A 175 31.25 -23.86 -5.84
N ASP A 176 31.50 -24.52 -4.70
CA ASP A 176 31.90 -25.94 -4.67
C ASP A 176 30.80 -26.85 -5.25
N ARG A 177 29.54 -26.53 -4.94
CA ARG A 177 28.35 -27.17 -5.47
C ARG A 177 27.16 -26.22 -5.41
N LEU A 178 26.37 -26.21 -6.47
CA LEU A 178 25.10 -25.49 -6.50
C LEU A 178 24.07 -26.20 -5.62
N ASP A 179 23.72 -25.56 -4.51
CA ASP A 179 22.68 -26.04 -3.59
C ASP A 179 21.30 -25.96 -4.27
N MET A 180 20.63 -27.11 -4.35
CA MET A 180 19.41 -27.33 -5.14
C MET A 180 18.43 -28.23 -4.36
N PRO A 181 17.99 -27.80 -3.16
CA PRO A 181 17.18 -28.63 -2.28
C PRO A 181 15.86 -29.06 -2.94
N TRP A 182 15.30 -28.23 -3.82
CA TRP A 182 14.09 -28.52 -4.60
C TRP A 182 14.20 -29.68 -5.60
N ARG A 183 15.40 -30.19 -5.90
CA ARG A 183 15.56 -31.41 -6.70
C ARG A 183 15.56 -32.69 -5.84
N ALA A 184 15.49 -32.57 -4.51
CA ALA A 184 15.42 -33.73 -3.64
C ALA A 184 14.19 -34.60 -4.00
N GLY A 185 14.41 -35.89 -4.21
CA GLY A 185 13.35 -36.83 -4.58
C GLY A 185 12.93 -36.84 -6.06
N TRP A 186 13.47 -35.95 -6.90
CA TRP A 186 13.35 -36.11 -8.35
C TRP A 186 14.16 -37.34 -8.80
N PRO A 187 13.76 -38.04 -9.89
CA PRO A 187 14.58 -39.11 -10.44
C PRO A 187 16.01 -38.61 -10.61
N GLN A 188 17.00 -39.41 -10.19
CA GLN A 188 18.39 -39.15 -10.52
C GLN A 188 18.52 -39.19 -12.05
N ALA A 189 18.23 -38.07 -12.72
CA ALA A 189 19.01 -37.72 -13.90
C ALA A 189 20.45 -37.76 -13.40
N LEU A 190 21.25 -38.58 -14.07
CA LEU A 190 22.59 -39.02 -13.73
C LEU A 190 23.44 -37.95 -13.03
N ASP A 191 24.50 -38.39 -12.37
CA ASP A 191 25.59 -37.61 -11.79
C ASP A 191 26.35 -36.75 -12.85
N GLU A 192 25.60 -35.97 -13.63
CA GLU A 192 25.95 -35.26 -14.87
C GLU A 192 26.06 -33.75 -14.63
N ARG A 193 26.34 -33.31 -13.39
CA ARG A 193 26.77 -31.92 -13.14
C ARG A 193 28.29 -31.71 -13.24
N ALA A 194 29.09 -32.75 -13.08
CA ALA A 194 30.51 -32.72 -13.42
C ALA A 194 30.78 -32.17 -14.84
N PRO A 195 29.99 -32.51 -15.88
CA PRO A 195 30.01 -31.88 -17.21
C PRO A 195 29.84 -30.36 -17.24
N LEU A 196 28.99 -29.73 -16.42
CA LEU A 196 28.76 -28.28 -16.49
C LEU A 196 29.90 -27.50 -15.84
N GLN A 197 30.30 -27.88 -14.63
CA GLN A 197 31.44 -27.25 -13.96
C GLN A 197 32.71 -27.42 -14.82
N HIS A 198 32.88 -28.61 -15.41
CA HIS A 198 33.97 -28.90 -16.34
C HIS A 198 33.86 -28.05 -17.62
N ALA A 199 32.68 -27.92 -18.23
CA ALA A 199 32.48 -27.06 -19.39
C ALA A 199 32.81 -25.59 -19.11
N ILE A 200 32.46 -25.09 -17.92
CA ILE A 200 32.83 -23.74 -17.48
C ILE A 200 34.36 -23.62 -17.34
N GLN A 201 35.01 -24.59 -16.70
CA GLN A 201 36.47 -24.62 -16.54
C GLN A 201 37.24 -24.73 -17.86
N GLU A 202 36.69 -25.45 -18.83
CA GLU A 202 37.20 -25.57 -20.21
C GLU A 202 36.91 -24.32 -21.06
N GLY A 203 36.19 -23.34 -20.52
CA GLY A 203 35.83 -22.11 -21.24
C GLY A 203 34.74 -22.31 -22.30
N ARG A 204 33.99 -23.42 -22.27
CA ARG A 204 32.85 -23.71 -23.17
C ARG A 204 31.58 -22.92 -22.81
N VAL A 205 31.57 -22.22 -21.67
CA VAL A 205 30.47 -21.35 -21.23
C VAL A 205 31.04 -20.00 -20.79
N GLN A 206 30.38 -18.92 -21.18
CA GLN A 206 30.76 -17.55 -20.82
C GLN A 206 29.58 -16.78 -20.25
N PHE A 207 29.80 -16.05 -19.16
CA PHE A 207 28.79 -15.26 -18.47
C PHE A 207 29.00 -13.76 -18.68
N TYR A 208 27.90 -13.08 -18.94
CA TYR A 208 27.82 -11.63 -19.09
C TYR A 208 26.69 -11.09 -18.23
N ASP A 209 27.01 -10.22 -17.29
CA ASP A 209 26.01 -9.43 -16.58
C ASP A 209 25.91 -8.07 -17.24
N VAL A 210 24.69 -7.71 -17.63
CA VAL A 210 24.38 -6.46 -18.32
C VAL A 210 23.39 -5.67 -17.47
N ASP A 211 23.74 -4.44 -17.14
CA ASP A 211 22.87 -3.50 -16.43
C ASP A 211 23.35 -2.07 -16.70
N PHE A 212 22.64 -1.07 -16.16
CA PHE A 212 23.10 0.30 -16.15
C PHE A 212 24.55 0.40 -15.70
N PRO A 213 25.37 1.25 -16.35
CA PRO A 213 26.77 1.36 -16.00
C PRO A 213 27.02 1.66 -14.51
N ALA A 214 26.17 2.50 -13.90
CA ALA A 214 26.25 2.79 -12.46
C ALA A 214 26.04 1.56 -11.57
N VAL A 215 25.13 0.64 -11.95
CA VAL A 215 24.85 -0.59 -11.21
C VAL A 215 26.02 -1.55 -11.33
N MET A 216 26.58 -1.72 -12.53
CA MET A 216 27.75 -2.58 -12.75
C MET A 216 29.01 -2.05 -12.06
N GLN A 217 29.22 -0.73 -12.04
CA GLN A 217 30.28 -0.09 -11.26
C GLN A 217 30.10 -0.32 -9.75
N SER A 218 28.86 -0.20 -9.24
CA SER A 218 28.54 -0.50 -7.85
C SER A 218 28.79 -1.97 -7.50
N LYS A 219 28.40 -2.89 -8.38
CA LYS A 219 28.66 -4.34 -8.25
C LYS A 219 30.15 -4.60 -8.14
N ALA A 220 30.97 -4.05 -9.04
CA ALA A 220 32.41 -4.17 -8.98
C ALA A 220 33.01 -3.57 -7.70
N ALA A 221 32.49 -2.43 -7.22
CA ALA A 221 32.94 -1.81 -5.98
C ALA A 221 32.67 -2.69 -4.76
N LEU A 222 31.51 -3.37 -4.72
CA LEU A 222 31.15 -4.33 -3.68
C LEU A 222 32.03 -5.58 -3.77
N MET A 223 32.28 -6.09 -4.98
CA MET A 223 33.19 -7.23 -5.19
C MET A 223 34.60 -6.92 -4.70
N GLY A 224 35.14 -5.75 -5.05
CA GLY A 224 36.48 -5.31 -4.61
C GLY A 224 36.58 -4.96 -3.12
N ALA A 225 35.44 -4.82 -2.43
CA ALA A 225 35.39 -4.62 -0.98
C ALA A 225 35.24 -5.93 -0.18
N ALA A 226 34.96 -7.05 -0.85
CA ALA A 226 34.84 -8.36 -0.20
C ALA A 226 36.18 -8.83 0.41
N PRO A 227 36.14 -9.76 1.38
CA PRO A 227 37.36 -10.32 1.96
C PRO A 227 38.31 -10.91 0.89
N PRO A 228 39.64 -10.80 1.07
CA PRO A 228 40.61 -11.42 0.15
C PRO A 228 40.31 -12.92 -0.05
N GLY A 229 40.44 -13.40 -1.29
CA GLY A 229 40.12 -14.79 -1.65
C GLY A 229 38.65 -15.08 -1.95
N THR A 230 37.73 -14.11 -1.79
CA THR A 230 36.31 -14.29 -2.16
C THR A 230 36.12 -14.41 -3.67
N PHE A 231 36.88 -13.63 -4.45
CA PHE A 231 36.89 -13.68 -5.91
C PHE A 231 38.33 -13.98 -6.38
N PRO A 232 38.53 -14.70 -7.51
CA PRO A 232 39.86 -15.05 -7.97
C PRO A 232 40.72 -13.82 -8.29
N ASP A 233 42.00 -13.86 -7.90
CA ASP A 233 42.96 -12.77 -8.17
C ASP A 233 43.19 -12.51 -9.67
N THR A 234 42.83 -13.48 -10.53
CA THR A 234 42.87 -13.36 -11.99
C THR A 234 41.77 -12.47 -12.56
N TRP A 235 40.76 -12.09 -11.76
CA TRP A 235 39.68 -11.23 -12.19
C TRP A 235 40.06 -9.76 -12.07
N VAL A 236 39.93 -9.02 -13.16
CA VAL A 236 40.18 -7.59 -13.20
C VAL A 236 38.93 -6.85 -12.76
N ILE A 237 38.93 -6.36 -11.51
CA ILE A 237 37.83 -5.59 -10.91
C ILE A 237 38.20 -4.10 -10.89
N GLN A 238 37.55 -3.31 -11.73
CA GLN A 238 37.84 -1.89 -11.95
C GLN A 238 36.57 -1.04 -11.87
N PRO A 239 36.08 -0.69 -10.67
CA PRO A 239 34.81 0.04 -10.49
C PRO A 239 34.79 1.43 -11.14
N SER A 240 35.95 1.99 -11.51
CA SER A 240 36.06 3.27 -12.21
C SER A 240 35.82 3.18 -13.72
N VAL A 241 35.83 1.97 -14.30
CA VAL A 241 35.59 1.76 -15.73
C VAL A 241 34.10 1.53 -15.94
N GLU A 242 33.46 2.42 -16.70
CA GLU A 242 32.01 2.41 -16.92
C GLU A 242 31.54 1.26 -17.81
N SER A 243 32.26 1.00 -18.92
CA SER A 243 31.84 0.03 -19.92
C SER A 243 32.07 -1.42 -19.50
N LEU A 244 33.14 -1.69 -18.75
CA LEU A 244 33.55 -3.05 -18.35
C LEU A 244 34.19 -3.04 -16.94
N PRO A 245 33.39 -2.81 -15.89
CA PRO A 245 33.89 -2.72 -14.52
C PRO A 245 34.39 -4.05 -13.94
N VAL A 246 34.00 -5.20 -14.48
CA VAL A 246 34.58 -6.51 -14.13
C VAL A 246 34.91 -7.28 -15.41
N ASN A 247 36.14 -7.75 -15.52
CA ASN A 247 36.61 -8.54 -16.64
C ASN A 247 37.38 -9.78 -16.16
N SER A 248 36.92 -10.94 -16.57
CA SER A 248 37.63 -12.22 -16.40
C SER A 248 37.41 -13.10 -17.65
N PRO A 249 38.18 -14.20 -17.82
CA PRO A 249 38.00 -15.09 -18.96
C PRO A 249 36.57 -15.62 -19.12
N ALA A 250 35.93 -16.00 -18.01
CA ALA A 250 34.62 -16.66 -18.00
C ALA A 250 33.44 -15.76 -17.55
N TYR A 251 33.70 -14.58 -16.98
CA TYR A 251 32.68 -13.66 -16.47
C TYR A 251 33.02 -12.19 -16.70
N ARG A 252 32.04 -11.44 -17.20
CA ARG A 252 32.14 -10.00 -17.48
C ARG A 252 30.91 -9.26 -16.96
N ALA A 253 31.13 -8.10 -16.35
CA ALA A 253 30.06 -7.17 -16.02
C ALA A 253 30.16 -5.97 -16.97
N VAL A 254 29.14 -5.75 -17.80
CA VAL A 254 29.16 -4.79 -18.91
C VAL A 254 28.08 -3.73 -18.67
N GLY A 255 28.48 -2.46 -18.65
CA GLY A 255 27.55 -1.35 -18.46
C GLY A 255 26.82 -1.02 -19.76
N ILE A 256 25.51 -1.25 -19.82
CA ILE A 256 24.65 -0.96 -20.98
C ILE A 256 23.27 -0.51 -20.48
N ASP A 257 22.75 0.61 -20.99
CA ASP A 257 21.33 0.93 -20.84
C ASP A 257 20.53 0.10 -21.85
N LEU A 258 19.70 -0.84 -21.34
CA LEU A 258 18.93 -1.76 -22.19
C LEU A 258 17.90 -1.04 -23.07
N ARG A 259 17.52 0.21 -22.75
CA ARG A 259 16.62 1.02 -23.60
C ARG A 259 17.32 1.52 -24.87
N GLU A 260 18.64 1.62 -24.82
CA GLU A 260 19.51 2.04 -25.93
C GLU A 260 20.19 0.82 -26.58
N ALA A 261 19.59 -0.37 -26.46
CA ALA A 261 20.21 -1.60 -26.94
C ALA A 261 20.55 -1.58 -28.45
N HIS A 262 19.76 -0.85 -29.25
CA HIS A 262 19.96 -0.71 -30.69
C HIS A 262 21.28 -0.02 -31.07
N THR A 263 21.83 0.84 -30.20
CA THR A 263 23.08 1.57 -30.49
C THR A 263 24.32 0.85 -29.96
N GLU A 264 24.25 0.30 -28.75
CA GLU A 264 25.45 -0.08 -28.02
C GLU A 264 25.53 -1.56 -27.62
N PHE A 265 24.44 -2.32 -27.66
CA PHE A 265 24.39 -3.65 -27.04
C PHE A 265 25.42 -4.63 -27.61
N VAL A 266 25.37 -4.87 -28.92
CA VAL A 266 26.26 -5.81 -29.61
C VAL A 266 27.69 -5.31 -29.58
N THR A 267 27.90 -4.03 -29.92
CA THR A 267 29.23 -3.42 -29.99
C THR A 267 29.96 -3.43 -28.65
N ARG A 268 29.27 -3.21 -27.52
CA ARG A 268 29.89 -3.28 -26.19
C ARG A 268 30.23 -4.72 -25.80
N LEU A 269 29.36 -5.68 -26.11
CA LEU A 269 29.62 -7.10 -25.84
C LEU A 269 30.80 -7.65 -26.65
N GLU A 270 30.88 -7.35 -27.95
CA GLU A 270 32.01 -7.72 -28.81
C GLU A 270 33.33 -7.12 -28.32
N LYS A 271 33.33 -5.86 -27.89
CA LYS A 271 34.51 -5.20 -27.31
C LYS A 271 34.92 -5.77 -25.96
N SER A 272 33.97 -6.36 -25.22
CA SER A 272 34.23 -6.89 -23.87
C SER A 272 34.99 -8.23 -23.89
N SER A 273 34.92 -8.98 -24.99
CA SER A 273 35.45 -10.34 -25.07
C SER A 273 35.90 -10.70 -26.49
N PRO A 274 37.15 -11.13 -26.70
CA PRO A 274 37.62 -11.54 -28.02
C PRO A 274 36.96 -12.85 -28.51
N THR A 275 36.27 -13.57 -27.64
CA THR A 275 35.57 -14.83 -27.95
C THR A 275 34.05 -14.65 -28.03
N PHE A 276 33.53 -13.44 -27.77
CA PHE A 276 32.10 -13.18 -27.96
C PHE A 276 31.75 -13.24 -29.44
N SER A 277 30.63 -13.88 -29.76
CA SER A 277 30.14 -14.02 -31.13
C SER A 277 28.62 -14.02 -31.16
N THR A 278 28.04 -13.26 -32.09
CA THR A 278 26.60 -13.29 -32.37
C THR A 278 26.14 -14.62 -32.97
N GLN A 279 27.08 -15.41 -33.52
CA GLN A 279 26.82 -16.75 -34.06
C GLN A 279 26.83 -17.85 -32.99
N ALA A 280 27.23 -17.54 -31.75
CA ALA A 280 27.22 -18.48 -30.66
C ALA A 280 25.80 -18.72 -30.13
N THR A 281 25.54 -19.93 -29.63
CA THR A 281 24.30 -20.20 -28.88
C THR A 281 24.25 -19.30 -27.65
N THR A 282 23.23 -18.46 -27.55
CA THR A 282 23.15 -17.42 -26.51
C THR A 282 21.87 -17.53 -25.69
N ILE A 283 22.00 -17.61 -24.37
CA ILE A 283 20.90 -17.64 -23.41
C ILE A 283 20.79 -16.27 -22.76
N PHE A 284 19.71 -15.57 -23.04
CA PHE A 284 19.33 -14.32 -22.39
C PHE A 284 18.34 -14.60 -21.28
N TYR A 285 18.53 -14.00 -20.11
CA TYR A 285 17.50 -14.01 -19.08
C TYR A 285 17.34 -12.65 -18.40
N ALA A 286 16.10 -12.32 -18.09
CA ALA A 286 15.67 -11.07 -17.46
C ALA A 286 14.82 -11.41 -16.23
N GLU A 287 15.20 -10.93 -15.04
CA GLU A 287 14.55 -11.30 -13.77
C GLU A 287 13.90 -10.07 -13.09
N CYS A 288 12.64 -9.79 -13.41
CA CYS A 288 11.89 -8.55 -13.15
C CYS A 288 12.56 -7.32 -13.76
N VAL A 289 12.58 -7.26 -15.09
CA VAL A 289 13.28 -6.20 -15.84
C VAL A 289 12.40 -5.64 -16.93
N MET A 290 11.75 -6.52 -17.72
CA MET A 290 11.03 -6.10 -18.92
C MET A 290 9.87 -5.17 -18.60
N GLN A 291 9.23 -5.33 -17.44
CA GLN A 291 8.12 -4.47 -17.02
C GLN A 291 8.54 -3.08 -16.56
N TYR A 292 9.81 -2.84 -16.21
CA TYR A 292 10.31 -1.51 -15.85
C TYR A 292 10.68 -0.65 -17.06
N MET A 293 10.74 -1.23 -18.26
CA MET A 293 10.99 -0.50 -19.50
C MET A 293 9.67 -0.11 -20.17
N PRO A 294 9.64 1.00 -20.93
CA PRO A 294 8.54 1.26 -21.85
C PRO A 294 8.30 0.06 -22.77
N ALA A 295 7.04 -0.27 -23.04
CA ALA A 295 6.67 -1.51 -23.74
C ALA A 295 7.34 -1.63 -25.12
N GLU A 296 7.49 -0.50 -25.82
CA GLU A 296 8.17 -0.38 -27.10
C GLU A 296 9.68 -0.67 -27.01
N ARG A 297 10.36 -0.23 -25.94
CA ARG A 297 11.79 -0.51 -25.73
C ARG A 297 12.03 -1.95 -25.33
N ALA A 298 11.15 -2.52 -24.51
CA ALA A 298 11.16 -3.95 -24.20
C ALA A 298 10.95 -4.82 -25.46
N ALA A 299 10.06 -4.40 -26.36
CA ALA A 299 9.82 -5.07 -27.63
C ALA A 299 11.02 -4.93 -28.58
N GLU A 300 11.60 -3.73 -28.72
CA GLU A 300 12.80 -3.47 -29.52
C GLU A 300 14.00 -4.29 -29.04
N LEU A 301 14.21 -4.43 -27.72
CA LEU A 301 15.24 -5.31 -27.18
C LEU A 301 15.04 -6.74 -27.67
N ILE A 302 13.84 -7.31 -27.52
CA ILE A 302 13.56 -8.69 -27.98
C ILE A 302 13.79 -8.81 -29.49
N HIS A 303 13.44 -7.79 -30.27
CA HIS A 303 13.68 -7.77 -31.71
C HIS A 303 15.17 -7.87 -32.04
N ILE A 304 15.99 -7.03 -31.40
CA ILE A 304 17.46 -7.07 -31.56
C ILE A 304 18.01 -8.46 -31.19
N LEU A 305 17.53 -9.05 -30.10
CA LEU A 305 17.96 -10.39 -29.68
C LEU A 305 17.59 -11.47 -30.71
N ALA A 306 16.39 -11.41 -31.27
CA ALA A 306 15.91 -12.38 -32.26
C ALA A 306 16.61 -12.22 -33.62
N GLU A 307 16.84 -10.99 -34.07
CA GLU A 307 17.46 -10.69 -35.36
C GLU A 307 18.98 -10.93 -35.34
N THR A 308 19.65 -10.53 -34.25
CA THR A 308 21.12 -10.56 -34.17
C THR A 308 21.64 -11.96 -33.84
N PHE A 309 20.92 -12.72 -33.00
CA PHE A 309 21.36 -14.01 -32.48
C PHE A 309 20.49 -15.14 -33.06
N PRO A 310 20.93 -15.80 -34.15
CA PRO A 310 20.11 -16.79 -34.87
C PRO A 310 19.81 -18.05 -34.05
N ARG A 311 20.55 -18.28 -32.96
CA ARG A 311 20.39 -19.40 -32.03
C ARG A 311 20.38 -18.88 -30.59
N SER A 312 19.25 -18.32 -30.18
CA SER A 312 19.07 -17.74 -28.85
C SER A 312 17.86 -18.29 -28.10
N ILE A 313 18.01 -18.32 -26.78
CA ILE A 313 16.94 -18.53 -25.81
C ILE A 313 16.74 -17.21 -25.08
N PHE A 314 15.49 -16.80 -24.90
CA PHE A 314 15.12 -15.65 -24.07
C PHE A 314 14.18 -16.10 -22.97
N VAL A 315 14.54 -15.81 -21.72
CA VAL A 315 13.78 -16.12 -20.52
C VAL A 315 13.45 -14.84 -19.77
N ALA A 316 12.19 -14.59 -19.43
CA ALA A 316 11.80 -13.41 -18.68
C ALA A 316 10.82 -13.75 -17.56
N TYR A 317 11.25 -13.55 -16.32
CA TYR A 317 10.40 -13.59 -15.13
C TYR A 317 9.88 -12.19 -14.84
N ASP A 318 8.57 -11.96 -14.84
CA ASP A 318 8.00 -10.63 -14.70
C ASP A 318 6.61 -10.64 -14.04
N GLN A 319 6.16 -9.45 -13.63
CA GLN A 319 4.81 -9.18 -13.11
C GLN A 319 3.74 -9.23 -14.21
N LEU A 320 2.51 -9.57 -13.82
CA LEU A 320 1.30 -9.55 -14.65
C LEU A 320 0.04 -9.15 -13.86
N LYS A 321 -1.10 -9.05 -14.54
CA LYS A 321 -2.45 -8.69 -14.04
C LYS A 321 -2.54 -7.37 -13.26
N PRO A 322 -2.30 -6.21 -13.91
CA PRO A 322 -2.22 -4.93 -13.20
C PRO A 322 -3.57 -4.36 -12.73
N LEU A 323 -4.71 -4.97 -13.10
CA LEU A 323 -6.03 -4.35 -12.95
C LEU A 323 -6.89 -4.91 -11.80
N ASP A 324 -6.52 -6.06 -11.24
CA ASP A 324 -7.24 -6.60 -10.09
C ASP A 324 -6.83 -5.91 -8.77
N SER A 325 -7.42 -6.31 -7.65
CA SER A 325 -7.15 -5.71 -6.34
C SER A 325 -5.69 -5.81 -5.90
N PHE A 326 -4.98 -6.90 -6.21
CA PHE A 326 -3.55 -7.04 -5.92
C PHE A 326 -2.72 -6.25 -6.93
N GLY A 327 -3.01 -6.39 -8.23
CA GLY A 327 -2.29 -5.71 -9.31
C GLY A 327 -2.29 -4.19 -9.18
N LYS A 328 -3.43 -3.60 -8.83
CA LYS A 328 -3.56 -2.16 -8.59
C LYS A 328 -2.67 -1.69 -7.43
N LEU A 329 -2.61 -2.45 -6.34
CA LEU A 329 -1.74 -2.13 -5.21
C LEU A 329 -0.27 -2.32 -5.53
N MET A 330 0.10 -3.38 -6.25
CA MET A 330 1.46 -3.61 -6.73
C MET A 330 1.94 -2.45 -7.61
N CYS A 331 1.15 -2.07 -8.62
CA CYS A 331 1.48 -0.96 -9.52
C CYS A 331 1.54 0.37 -8.76
N GLY A 332 0.55 0.67 -7.92
CA GLY A 332 0.50 1.90 -7.14
C GLY A 332 1.67 2.03 -6.15
N SER A 333 2.03 0.95 -5.47
CA SER A 333 3.17 0.92 -4.53
C SER A 333 4.50 1.18 -5.22
N LEU A 334 4.74 0.53 -6.36
CA LEU A 334 5.95 0.72 -7.16
C LEU A 334 6.00 2.12 -7.78
N GLN A 335 4.86 2.65 -8.23
CA GLN A 335 4.76 4.04 -8.70
C GLN A 335 5.06 5.05 -7.58
N GLN A 336 4.55 4.83 -6.36
CA GLN A 336 4.86 5.68 -5.19
C GLN A 336 6.34 5.65 -4.80
N LYS A 337 7.04 4.55 -5.09
CA LYS A 337 8.49 4.42 -4.93
C LYS A 337 9.29 4.96 -6.12
N ASN A 338 8.64 5.60 -7.10
CA ASN A 338 9.24 6.09 -8.36
C ASN A 338 9.90 4.98 -9.22
N SER A 339 9.40 3.74 -9.13
CA SER A 339 9.81 2.62 -9.96
C SER A 339 8.61 1.97 -10.68
N PRO A 340 7.86 2.74 -11.49
CA PRO A 340 6.64 2.24 -12.12
C PRO A 340 6.89 1.07 -13.08
N LEU A 341 5.92 0.16 -13.16
CA LEU A 341 5.90 -0.90 -14.16
C LEU A 341 5.35 -0.35 -15.48
N LEU A 342 6.22 0.21 -16.31
CA LEU A 342 5.86 0.87 -17.57
C LEU A 342 5.25 -0.08 -18.62
N GLY A 343 5.65 -1.36 -18.64
CA GLY A 343 5.23 -2.34 -19.65
C GLY A 343 4.00 -3.18 -19.30
N VAL A 344 3.57 -3.16 -18.03
CA VAL A 344 2.66 -4.19 -17.49
C VAL A 344 1.25 -4.12 -18.08
N HIS A 345 0.77 -2.93 -18.46
CA HIS A 345 -0.56 -2.78 -19.05
C HIS A 345 -0.64 -3.33 -20.49
N THR A 346 0.46 -3.24 -21.26
CA THR A 346 0.54 -3.78 -22.62
C THR A 346 0.77 -5.30 -22.60
N THR A 347 1.39 -5.81 -21.55
CA THR A 347 1.66 -7.24 -21.33
C THR A 347 1.01 -7.75 -20.05
N ALA A 348 -0.31 -7.59 -19.99
CA ALA A 348 -1.10 -7.80 -18.78
C ALA A 348 -1.25 -9.26 -18.35
N ASP A 349 -0.98 -10.23 -19.23
CA ASP A 349 -1.12 -11.66 -18.96
C ASP A 349 -0.09 -12.50 -19.74
N GLY A 350 -0.05 -13.81 -19.47
CA GLY A 350 0.89 -14.72 -20.10
C GLY A 350 0.74 -14.82 -21.63
N ALA A 351 -0.48 -14.68 -22.16
CA ALA A 351 -0.72 -14.69 -23.59
C ALA A 351 -0.13 -13.44 -24.26
N ALA A 352 -0.30 -12.26 -23.65
CA ALA A 352 0.29 -11.02 -24.12
C ALA A 352 1.82 -11.04 -24.05
N MET A 353 2.41 -11.63 -23.00
CA MET A 353 3.86 -11.76 -22.87
C MET A 353 4.47 -12.66 -23.97
N VAL A 354 3.88 -13.83 -24.23
CA VAL A 354 4.32 -14.74 -25.31
C VAL A 354 4.11 -14.10 -26.68
N LYS A 355 2.96 -13.44 -26.88
CA LYS A 355 2.66 -12.71 -28.12
C LYS A 355 3.71 -11.64 -28.41
N ARG A 356 4.14 -10.88 -27.39
CA ARG A 356 5.23 -9.90 -27.53
C ARG A 356 6.49 -10.57 -28.07
N ALA A 357 6.92 -11.70 -27.52
CA ALA A 357 8.13 -12.38 -27.96
C ALA A 357 8.06 -12.81 -29.44
N VAL A 358 6.95 -13.44 -29.84
CA VAL A 358 6.76 -13.94 -31.21
C VAL A 358 6.65 -12.79 -32.21
N GLN A 359 5.94 -11.72 -31.89
CA GLN A 359 5.80 -10.55 -32.76
C GLN A 359 7.12 -9.85 -33.07
N GLN A 360 8.12 -9.98 -32.19
CA GLN A 360 9.43 -9.36 -32.37
C GLN A 360 10.45 -10.28 -33.08
N GLY A 361 10.03 -11.47 -33.53
CA GLY A 361 10.85 -12.35 -34.36
C GLY A 361 11.33 -13.63 -33.68
N MET A 362 10.98 -13.88 -32.42
CA MET A 362 11.19 -15.20 -31.82
C MET A 362 10.29 -16.23 -32.52
N LYS A 363 10.83 -17.40 -32.87
CA LYS A 363 10.12 -18.42 -33.64
C LYS A 363 9.06 -19.16 -32.84
N HIS A 364 9.29 -19.34 -31.55
CA HIS A 364 8.37 -20.02 -30.64
C HIS A 364 8.50 -19.47 -29.23
N SER A 365 7.41 -19.49 -28.46
CA SER A 365 7.44 -19.08 -27.06
C SER A 365 6.39 -19.80 -26.22
N LEU A 366 6.77 -20.13 -24.98
CA LEU A 366 5.99 -20.82 -23.97
C LEU A 366 5.84 -19.92 -22.73
N PHE A 367 4.83 -20.19 -21.92
CA PHE A 367 4.60 -19.49 -20.66
C PHE A 367 4.46 -20.47 -19.50
N ALA A 368 5.05 -20.14 -18.35
CA ALA A 368 4.86 -20.83 -17.08
C ALA A 368 4.29 -19.86 -16.04
N ASN A 369 3.11 -20.18 -15.49
CA ASN A 369 2.53 -19.42 -14.38
C ASN A 369 3.13 -19.88 -13.03
N PHE A 370 3.05 -19.02 -12.01
CA PHE A 370 3.64 -19.32 -10.71
C PHE A 370 2.90 -20.39 -9.91
N TYR A 371 1.64 -20.71 -10.20
CA TYR A 371 0.96 -21.85 -9.57
C TYR A 371 1.60 -23.18 -9.99
N ASP A 372 1.77 -23.39 -11.29
CA ASP A 372 2.37 -24.60 -11.83
C ASP A 372 3.84 -24.75 -11.39
N LEU A 373 4.58 -23.63 -11.34
CA LEU A 373 5.94 -23.61 -10.79
C LEU A 373 5.94 -23.95 -9.30
N SER A 374 5.10 -23.31 -8.49
CA SER A 374 4.98 -23.60 -7.05
C SER A 374 4.63 -25.07 -6.78
N ARG A 375 3.70 -25.63 -7.54
CA ARG A 375 3.34 -27.05 -7.46
C ARG A 375 4.53 -27.94 -7.77
N HIS A 376 5.23 -27.69 -8.86
CA HIS A 376 6.35 -28.52 -9.29
C HIS A 376 7.53 -28.48 -8.30
N TYR A 377 7.94 -27.30 -7.87
CA TYR A 377 9.13 -27.12 -7.02
C TYR A 377 8.86 -27.37 -5.53
N ILE A 378 7.64 -27.11 -5.04
CA ILE A 378 7.31 -27.17 -3.61
C ILE A 378 6.18 -28.18 -3.37
N SER A 379 4.94 -27.89 -3.76
CA SER A 379 3.77 -28.59 -3.21
C SER A 379 3.69 -30.08 -3.61
N GLN A 380 4.13 -30.44 -4.81
CA GLN A 380 4.20 -31.81 -5.34
C GLN A 380 5.57 -32.48 -5.17
N ASN A 381 6.53 -31.80 -4.53
CA ASN A 381 7.80 -32.39 -4.11
C ASN A 381 7.76 -32.66 -2.59
N PRO A 382 7.44 -33.89 -2.13
CA PRO A 382 7.22 -34.14 -0.70
C PRO A 382 8.43 -33.88 0.20
N PRO A 383 9.67 -34.30 -0.14
CA PRO A 383 10.88 -33.89 0.59
C PRO A 383 11.02 -32.38 0.74
N GLU A 384 10.83 -31.64 -0.35
CA GLU A 384 11.03 -30.20 -0.35
C GLU A 384 9.91 -29.46 0.39
N ARG A 385 8.65 -29.88 0.21
CA ARG A 385 7.50 -29.37 0.97
C ARG A 385 7.72 -29.49 2.46
N ALA A 386 8.16 -30.67 2.92
CA ALA A 386 8.43 -30.92 4.33
C ALA A 386 9.56 -30.03 4.86
N ARG A 387 10.62 -29.84 4.07
CA ARG A 387 11.73 -28.97 4.41
C ARG A 387 11.30 -27.51 4.52
N VAL A 388 10.61 -26.97 3.50
CA VAL A 388 10.13 -25.58 3.47
C VAL A 388 9.16 -25.30 4.62
N ALA A 389 8.23 -26.22 4.90
CA ALA A 389 7.29 -26.09 6.02
C ALA A 389 7.97 -26.07 7.40
N ALA A 390 9.17 -26.66 7.52
CA ALA A 390 9.94 -26.68 8.76
C ALA A 390 10.80 -25.42 8.98
N LEU A 391 10.99 -24.56 7.96
CA LEU A 391 11.83 -23.37 8.07
C LEU A 391 11.15 -22.25 8.85
N GLU A 392 9.89 -21.96 8.54
CA GLU A 392 9.12 -20.88 9.15
C GLU A 392 7.62 -21.24 9.23
N PRO A 393 6.89 -20.85 10.29
CA PRO A 393 5.44 -21.01 10.35
C PRO A 393 4.75 -20.21 9.23
N PHE A 394 3.86 -20.86 8.48
CA PHE A 394 3.19 -20.26 7.32
C PHE A 394 1.71 -20.64 7.23
N ASP A 395 0.83 -19.63 7.18
CA ASP A 395 -0.61 -19.82 6.98
C ASP A 395 -1.28 -18.77 6.08
N GLU A 396 -0.49 -18.06 5.28
CA GLU A 396 -0.92 -16.98 4.37
C GLU A 396 -1.21 -17.50 2.95
N ILE A 397 -1.93 -18.62 2.83
CA ILE A 397 -2.15 -19.33 1.56
C ILE A 397 -2.98 -18.49 0.56
N GLU A 398 -3.91 -17.65 1.03
CA GLU A 398 -4.62 -16.73 0.14
C GLU A 398 -3.65 -15.74 -0.50
N GLU A 399 -2.67 -15.23 0.25
CA GLU A 399 -1.71 -14.25 -0.24
C GLU A 399 -0.67 -14.89 -1.16
N TRP A 400 -0.35 -16.16 -0.90
CA TRP A 400 0.42 -17.00 -1.81
C TRP A 400 -0.29 -17.18 -3.15
N SER A 401 -1.60 -17.45 -3.12
CA SER A 401 -2.44 -17.53 -4.33
C SER A 401 -2.41 -16.22 -5.11
N GLU A 402 -2.66 -15.07 -4.45
CA GLU A 402 -2.59 -13.78 -5.14
C GLU A 402 -1.20 -13.54 -5.74
N MET A 403 -0.12 -13.84 -5.01
CA MET A 403 1.24 -13.70 -5.55
C MET A 403 1.47 -14.61 -6.77
N CYS A 404 1.03 -15.87 -6.72
CA CYS A 404 1.17 -16.81 -7.84
C CYS A 404 0.38 -16.37 -9.09
N GLU A 405 -0.73 -15.66 -8.90
CA GLU A 405 -1.52 -15.11 -9.99
C GLU A 405 -0.81 -13.94 -10.70
N HIS A 406 0.14 -13.27 -10.04
CA HIS A 406 0.73 -12.00 -10.49
C HIS A 406 2.16 -12.11 -11.02
N TYR A 407 2.67 -13.32 -11.16
CA TYR A 407 4.01 -13.58 -11.64
C TYR A 407 4.06 -14.77 -12.60
N GLY A 408 4.93 -14.68 -13.60
CA GLY A 408 5.08 -15.71 -14.61
C GLY A 408 6.42 -15.65 -15.31
N ILE A 409 6.73 -16.68 -16.10
CA ILE A 409 7.96 -16.79 -16.88
C ILE A 409 7.62 -17.00 -18.34
N THR A 410 8.15 -16.12 -19.19
CA THR A 410 8.18 -16.31 -20.64
C THR A 410 9.46 -17.04 -21.01
N PHE A 411 9.34 -18.06 -21.85
CA PHE A 411 10.46 -18.71 -22.53
C PHE A 411 10.25 -18.54 -24.03
N ALA A 412 11.26 -18.10 -24.77
CA ALA A 412 11.19 -17.90 -26.21
C ALA A 412 12.49 -18.32 -26.90
N VAL A 413 12.41 -18.74 -28.16
CA VAL A 413 13.57 -19.20 -28.93
C VAL A 413 13.59 -18.61 -30.33
N SER A 414 14.77 -18.22 -30.82
CA SER A 414 14.98 -17.83 -32.22
C SER A 414 15.29 -19.04 -33.14
N ASP A 415 15.55 -20.21 -32.55
CA ASP A 415 15.75 -21.49 -33.23
C ASP A 415 14.88 -22.57 -32.58
N THR A 416 13.99 -23.18 -33.35
CA THR A 416 13.08 -24.24 -32.87
C THR A 416 13.83 -25.48 -32.41
N ALA A 417 15.09 -25.69 -32.83
CA ALA A 417 15.93 -26.75 -32.29
C ALA A 417 16.20 -26.59 -30.78
N LEU A 418 16.07 -25.36 -30.24
CA LEU A 418 16.23 -25.06 -28.82
C LEU A 418 14.93 -25.26 -28.03
N LEU A 419 13.77 -25.38 -28.68
CA LEU A 419 12.47 -25.53 -28.01
C LEU A 419 12.40 -26.69 -26.98
N PRO A 420 13.05 -27.86 -27.19
CA PRO A 420 13.05 -28.95 -26.22
C PRO A 420 13.56 -28.55 -24.82
N CYS A 421 14.41 -27.53 -24.68
CA CYS A 421 14.87 -27.11 -23.35
C CYS A 421 13.75 -26.52 -22.49
N GLY A 422 12.79 -25.81 -23.10
CA GLY A 422 11.60 -25.32 -22.41
C GLY A 422 10.55 -26.40 -22.18
N GLN A 423 10.28 -27.23 -23.20
CA GLN A 423 9.27 -28.30 -23.15
C GLN A 423 9.60 -29.40 -22.15
N ALA A 424 10.88 -29.59 -21.81
CA ALA A 424 11.29 -30.53 -20.78
C ALA A 424 10.74 -30.19 -19.38
N HIS A 425 10.43 -28.92 -19.12
CA HIS A 425 9.89 -28.49 -17.83
C HIS A 425 8.35 -28.49 -17.86
N PRO A 426 7.66 -29.21 -16.95
CA PRO A 426 6.21 -29.44 -17.01
C PRO A 426 5.31 -28.21 -16.80
N ALA A 427 5.87 -27.08 -16.40
CA ALA A 427 5.12 -25.85 -16.13
C ALA A 427 5.04 -24.95 -17.37
N PHE A 428 5.95 -25.11 -18.34
CA PHE A 428 5.95 -24.34 -19.58
C PHE A 428 4.94 -24.94 -20.56
N LYS A 429 3.93 -24.14 -20.90
CA LYS A 429 2.82 -24.54 -21.76
C LYS A 429 2.66 -23.54 -22.90
N ASP A 430 2.09 -24.00 -24.01
CA ASP A 430 1.64 -23.10 -25.07
C ASP A 430 0.50 -22.21 -24.56
N PRO A 431 0.49 -20.91 -24.89
CA PRO A 431 -0.55 -20.00 -24.43
C PRO A 431 -1.95 -20.37 -24.96
N VAL A 432 -2.03 -21.07 -26.10
CA VAL A 432 -3.30 -21.59 -26.63
C VAL A 432 -3.92 -22.61 -25.66
N VAL A 433 -3.11 -23.37 -24.92
CA VAL A 433 -3.57 -24.33 -23.91
C VAL A 433 -4.05 -23.62 -22.64
N LEU A 434 -3.52 -22.42 -22.34
CA LEU A 434 -3.90 -21.63 -21.17
C LEU A 434 -5.28 -20.96 -21.32
N GLY A 435 -5.79 -20.83 -22.56
CA GLY A 435 -7.11 -20.22 -22.84
C GLY A 435 -8.17 -21.17 -23.44
N ALA A 436 -7.84 -22.41 -23.81
CA ALA A 436 -8.74 -23.26 -24.61
C ALA A 436 -9.47 -24.38 -23.84
N ASN A 437 -9.16 -24.62 -22.56
CA ASN A 437 -9.81 -25.67 -21.75
C ASN A 437 -10.48 -25.10 -20.50
N GLY A 438 -11.14 -23.94 -20.62
CA GLY A 438 -12.30 -23.73 -19.76
C GLY A 438 -13.29 -24.84 -20.08
N PRO A 439 -13.99 -25.45 -19.11
CA PRO A 439 -15.21 -26.16 -19.46
C PRO A 439 -16.00 -25.23 -20.37
N THR A 440 -16.54 -25.74 -21.48
CA THR A 440 -17.65 -25.11 -22.18
C THR A 440 -18.79 -25.03 -21.17
N THR A 441 -18.70 -24.08 -20.25
CA THR A 441 -19.84 -23.57 -19.52
C THR A 441 -20.62 -22.86 -20.59
N ASP A 442 -21.80 -23.41 -20.88
CA ASP A 442 -22.82 -22.73 -21.66
C ASP A 442 -22.75 -21.25 -21.34
N ALA A 443 -22.65 -20.43 -22.39
CA ALA A 443 -22.66 -18.98 -22.28
C ALA A 443 -23.70 -18.61 -21.22
N PRO A 444 -23.35 -17.81 -20.19
CA PRO A 444 -24.24 -17.56 -19.07
C PRO A 444 -25.61 -17.22 -19.64
N SER A 445 -26.59 -18.10 -19.36
CA SER A 445 -27.99 -17.89 -19.70
C SER A 445 -28.32 -16.43 -19.36
N PRO A 446 -29.17 -15.71 -20.13
CA PRO A 446 -29.47 -14.27 -19.96
C PRO A 446 -30.25 -13.99 -18.66
N CYS A 447 -29.70 -14.43 -17.54
CA CYS A 447 -30.13 -14.24 -16.19
C CYS A 447 -29.57 -12.89 -15.75
N ALA A 448 -30.40 -12.07 -15.09
CA ALA A 448 -30.05 -10.72 -14.68
C ALA A 448 -28.70 -10.70 -13.92
N ALA A 449 -27.79 -9.84 -14.38
CA ALA A 449 -26.48 -9.64 -13.76
C ALA A 449 -26.64 -9.16 -12.31
N ILE A 450 -25.71 -9.56 -11.43
CA ILE A 450 -25.66 -9.04 -10.06
C ILE A 450 -25.29 -7.55 -10.15
N THR A 451 -26.00 -6.71 -9.42
CA THR A 451 -25.63 -5.29 -9.27
C THR A 451 -25.08 -5.04 -7.87
N SER A 452 -24.27 -4.01 -7.72
CA SER A 452 -23.71 -3.63 -6.42
C SER A 452 -24.06 -2.19 -6.05
N ALA A 453 -24.12 -1.91 -4.76
CA ALA A 453 -24.23 -0.57 -4.23
C ALA A 453 -23.25 -0.36 -3.06
N PRO A 454 -22.73 0.87 -2.90
CA PRO A 454 -21.88 1.19 -1.76
C PRO A 454 -22.65 1.06 -0.45
N TRP A 455 -21.91 0.86 0.64
CA TRP A 455 -22.45 0.91 1.99
C TRP A 455 -23.07 2.29 2.30
N THR A 456 -24.13 2.34 3.11
CA THR A 456 -24.95 3.55 3.33
C THR A 456 -24.23 4.65 4.12
N SER A 457 -23.25 4.33 4.96
CA SER A 457 -22.47 5.28 5.77
C SER A 457 -21.01 5.36 5.33
N GLY A 458 -20.39 6.54 5.40
CA GLY A 458 -18.95 6.71 5.09
C GLY A 458 -17.99 6.25 6.20
N ARG A 459 -18.50 5.93 7.40
CA ARG A 459 -17.76 5.26 8.48
C ARG A 459 -18.10 3.78 8.45
N PHE A 460 -17.10 2.92 8.37
CA PHE A 460 -17.26 1.47 8.34
C PHE A 460 -16.27 0.83 9.32
N GLY A 461 -16.77 0.16 10.35
CA GLY A 461 -15.96 -0.58 11.33
C GLY A 461 -15.49 -1.96 10.85
N PHE A 462 -15.79 -2.35 9.62
CA PHE A 462 -15.48 -3.67 9.04
C PHE A 462 -14.36 -3.61 8.00
N THR A 463 -13.25 -2.96 8.33
CA THR A 463 -12.06 -2.90 7.46
C THR A 463 -11.03 -3.93 7.95
N GLY A 464 -11.04 -5.11 7.33
CA GLY A 464 -10.21 -6.22 7.79
C GLY A 464 -10.74 -7.60 7.42
N TRP A 465 -10.11 -8.64 7.95
CA TRP A 465 -10.49 -10.04 7.67
C TRP A 465 -10.33 -10.93 8.89
N GLY A 466 -10.83 -12.17 8.82
CA GLY A 466 -10.64 -13.16 9.88
C GLY A 466 -11.46 -12.92 11.15
N HIS A 467 -12.53 -12.12 11.08
CA HIS A 467 -13.47 -11.84 12.19
C HIS A 467 -14.47 -12.97 12.47
N GLY A 468 -14.29 -14.13 11.82
CA GLY A 468 -15.08 -15.35 12.02
C GLY A 468 -16.43 -15.37 11.32
N ALA A 469 -17.29 -14.40 11.59
CA ALA A 469 -18.54 -14.17 10.88
C ALA A 469 -19.13 -12.79 11.21
N VAL A 470 -20.11 -12.37 10.42
CA VAL A 470 -21.03 -11.26 10.72
C VAL A 470 -22.40 -11.86 10.95
N VAL A 471 -23.03 -11.50 12.07
CA VAL A 471 -24.37 -11.96 12.44
C VAL A 471 -25.35 -10.78 12.39
N THR A 472 -26.54 -11.02 11.87
CA THR A 472 -27.65 -10.03 11.86
C THR A 472 -28.62 -10.26 13.02
N GLU A 473 -29.05 -9.18 13.65
CA GLU A 473 -30.12 -9.14 14.67
C GLU A 473 -31.19 -8.12 14.26
N ALA A 474 -32.45 -8.52 14.33
CA ALA A 474 -33.57 -7.62 14.06
C ALA A 474 -33.94 -6.83 15.32
N VAL A 475 -34.20 -5.53 15.16
CA VAL A 475 -34.72 -4.64 16.19
C VAL A 475 -35.87 -3.80 15.62
N VAL A 476 -36.58 -3.03 16.45
CA VAL A 476 -37.69 -2.20 15.97
C VAL A 476 -37.16 -1.12 15.02
N GLY A 477 -37.63 -1.16 13.77
CA GLY A 477 -37.28 -0.21 12.72
C GLY A 477 -35.93 -0.40 12.06
N ASP A 478 -35.19 -1.48 12.36
CA ASP A 478 -33.80 -1.61 11.91
C ASP A 478 -33.25 -3.05 11.95
N THR A 479 -32.09 -3.28 11.33
CA THR A 479 -31.31 -4.52 11.43
C THR A 479 -29.88 -4.18 11.82
N LEU A 480 -29.41 -4.85 12.87
CA LEU A 480 -28.07 -4.69 13.41
C LEU A 480 -27.14 -5.81 12.93
N LEU A 481 -25.90 -5.47 12.60
CA LEU A 481 -24.84 -6.39 12.21
C LEU A 481 -23.75 -6.38 13.29
N PHE A 482 -23.36 -7.55 13.75
CA PHE A 482 -22.32 -7.74 14.76
C PHE A 482 -21.18 -8.60 14.25
N SER A 483 -19.94 -8.23 14.58
CA SER A 483 -18.76 -9.08 14.42
C SER A 483 -17.80 -8.90 15.59
N PHE A 484 -16.92 -9.88 15.78
CA PHE A 484 -15.93 -9.83 16.84
C PHE A 484 -14.54 -10.18 16.32
N GLY A 485 -13.54 -9.42 16.76
CA GLY A 485 -12.12 -9.70 16.51
C GLY A 485 -11.71 -9.60 15.04
N GLY A 486 -10.67 -10.35 14.67
CA GLY A 486 -10.09 -10.38 13.34
C GLY A 486 -8.81 -9.54 13.23
N PHE A 487 -8.35 -9.34 12.01
CA PHE A 487 -7.25 -8.46 11.65
C PHE A 487 -7.80 -7.15 11.09
N GLU A 488 -7.53 -6.04 11.76
CA GLU A 488 -7.99 -4.71 11.37
C GLU A 488 -6.95 -3.98 10.53
N VAL A 489 -7.39 -3.47 9.39
CA VAL A 489 -6.57 -2.65 8.49
C VAL A 489 -6.76 -1.18 8.85
N SER A 490 -5.83 -0.67 9.65
CA SER A 490 -5.71 0.73 10.08
C SER A 490 -4.26 1.18 10.03
N LYS A 491 -3.91 2.37 10.54
CA LYS A 491 -2.52 2.85 10.60
C LYS A 491 -1.55 1.85 11.27
N SER A 492 -2.02 0.98 12.18
CA SER A 492 -1.20 0.04 12.95
C SER A 492 -1.26 -1.42 12.49
N HIS A 493 -2.17 -1.80 11.59
CA HIS A 493 -2.36 -3.18 11.11
C HIS A 493 -2.26 -4.25 12.23
N GLN A 494 -3.35 -4.51 12.94
CA GLN A 494 -3.28 -5.34 14.14
C GLN A 494 -4.44 -6.32 14.24
N ARG A 495 -4.21 -7.43 14.95
CA ARG A 495 -5.31 -8.26 15.44
C ARG A 495 -6.04 -7.49 16.52
N VAL A 496 -7.36 -7.63 16.53
CA VAL A 496 -8.23 -6.95 17.49
C VAL A 496 -9.10 -7.95 18.23
N ASN A 497 -9.59 -7.52 19.39
CA ASN A 497 -10.62 -8.19 20.18
C ASN A 497 -11.88 -7.31 20.29
N THR A 498 -12.09 -6.45 19.30
CA THR A 498 -13.19 -5.48 19.28
C THR A 498 -14.48 -6.14 18.84
N LEU A 499 -15.56 -5.91 19.59
CA LEU A 499 -16.92 -6.15 19.14
C LEU A 499 -17.38 -4.94 18.33
N ARG A 500 -17.79 -5.15 17.09
CA ARG A 500 -18.36 -4.11 16.22
C ARG A 500 -19.87 -4.29 16.13
N ALA A 501 -20.61 -3.20 16.15
CA ALA A 501 -22.06 -3.16 15.98
C ALA A 501 -22.41 -2.12 14.92
N HIS A 502 -23.27 -2.47 13.97
CA HIS A 502 -23.62 -1.60 12.87
C HIS A 502 -25.12 -1.65 12.57
N SER A 503 -25.73 -0.50 12.48
CA SER A 503 -27.13 -0.30 12.10
C SER A 503 -27.21 -0.05 10.60
N LEU A 504 -28.12 -0.74 9.89
CA LEU A 504 -28.35 -0.45 8.47
C LEU A 504 -28.93 0.96 8.25
N ARG A 505 -29.61 1.51 9.27
CA ARG A 505 -30.18 2.85 9.26
C ARG A 505 -29.22 3.95 9.69
N GLU A 506 -28.53 3.76 10.80
CA GLU A 506 -27.77 4.78 11.53
C GLU A 506 -26.25 4.69 11.31
N GLY A 507 -25.76 3.58 10.73
CA GLY A 507 -24.34 3.34 10.54
C GLY A 507 -23.67 2.66 11.74
N GLU A 508 -22.37 2.92 11.92
CA GLU A 508 -21.60 2.31 13.02
C GLU A 508 -22.07 2.80 14.39
N LEU A 509 -22.36 1.87 15.29
CA LEU A 509 -22.80 2.14 16.65
C LEU A 509 -21.64 2.00 17.63
N LYS A 510 -21.63 2.83 18.67
CA LYS A 510 -20.68 2.68 19.77
C LYS A 510 -21.10 1.51 20.65
N ILE A 511 -20.15 0.65 21.01
CA ILE A 511 -20.38 -0.46 21.92
C ILE A 511 -19.27 -0.56 22.96
N LEU A 512 -19.64 -0.74 24.21
CA LEU A 512 -18.73 -0.96 25.33
C LEU A 512 -18.76 -2.44 25.70
N LEU A 513 -17.63 -3.11 25.55
CA LEU A 513 -17.46 -4.51 25.92
C LEU A 513 -16.80 -4.61 27.29
N HIS A 514 -17.57 -5.04 28.29
CA HIS A 514 -17.12 -5.23 29.67
C HIS A 514 -16.65 -6.67 29.91
N SER A 515 -15.57 -6.83 30.67
CA SER A 515 -15.10 -8.14 31.11
C SER A 515 -15.83 -8.59 32.36
N LEU A 516 -16.28 -9.84 32.37
CA LEU A 516 -16.71 -10.54 33.60
C LEU A 516 -15.57 -11.38 34.21
N ASP A 517 -14.46 -11.54 33.49
CA ASP A 517 -13.25 -12.24 33.94
C ASP A 517 -12.12 -11.25 34.29
N GLU A 518 -11.14 -11.72 35.09
CA GLU A 518 -9.95 -10.93 35.44
C GLU A 518 -8.94 -10.77 34.28
N SER A 519 -8.89 -11.74 33.36
CA SER A 519 -7.99 -11.72 32.20
C SER A 519 -8.70 -11.15 30.98
N PRO A 520 -8.06 -10.33 30.11
CA PRO A 520 -8.69 -9.82 28.91
C PRO A 520 -8.92 -10.91 27.85
N ILE A 521 -9.95 -10.74 27.01
CA ILE A 521 -10.18 -11.61 25.85
C ILE A 521 -9.04 -11.42 24.83
N PRO A 522 -8.42 -12.49 24.31
CA PRO A 522 -7.31 -12.35 23.36
C PRO A 522 -7.74 -11.70 22.03
N ALA A 523 -6.80 -11.03 21.36
CA ALA A 523 -6.98 -10.55 20.00
C ALA A 523 -6.84 -11.71 19.01
N LEU A 524 -7.99 -12.25 18.58
CA LEU A 524 -8.08 -13.46 17.77
C LEU A 524 -8.32 -13.15 16.29
N THR A 525 -7.73 -13.97 15.43
CA THR A 525 -8.12 -14.09 14.01
C THR A 525 -8.43 -15.54 13.68
N PHE A 526 -9.30 -15.75 12.69
CA PHE A 526 -9.71 -17.06 12.21
C PHE A 526 -10.36 -17.96 13.29
N HIS A 527 -10.97 -17.34 14.29
CA HIS A 527 -11.98 -17.95 15.16
C HIS A 527 -13.32 -18.03 14.43
N THR A 528 -14.32 -18.62 15.06
CA THR A 528 -15.73 -18.52 14.62
C THR A 528 -16.53 -17.66 15.59
N PHE A 529 -17.45 -16.85 15.08
CA PHE A 529 -18.37 -16.00 15.86
C PHE A 529 -19.81 -16.43 15.54
N THR A 530 -20.43 -17.19 16.44
CA THR A 530 -21.70 -17.88 16.14
C THR A 530 -22.81 -17.43 17.08
N ARG A 531 -23.97 -17.05 16.53
CA ARG A 531 -25.19 -16.75 17.30
C ARG A 531 -25.75 -18.01 17.94
N ILE A 532 -25.99 -18.00 19.25
CA ILE A 532 -26.65 -19.11 19.95
C ILE A 532 -28.04 -18.77 20.46
N GLN A 533 -28.26 -17.49 20.78
CA GLN A 533 -29.54 -16.89 21.15
C GLN A 533 -29.52 -15.44 20.64
N PRO A 534 -30.68 -14.75 20.54
CA PRO A 534 -30.69 -13.33 20.21
C PRO A 534 -29.72 -12.54 21.08
N PHE A 535 -28.85 -11.74 20.46
CA PHE A 535 -27.84 -10.91 21.10
C PHE A 535 -26.81 -11.66 21.96
N THR A 536 -26.72 -12.99 21.81
CA THR A 536 -25.76 -13.83 22.54
C THR A 536 -24.97 -14.69 21.57
N TYR A 537 -23.65 -14.60 21.66
CA TYR A 537 -22.72 -15.16 20.70
C TYR A 537 -21.66 -16.01 21.38
N LEU A 538 -21.20 -17.03 20.67
CA LEU A 538 -20.09 -17.90 21.06
C LEU A 538 -18.88 -17.63 20.17
N VAL A 539 -17.71 -17.42 20.77
CA VAL A 539 -16.41 -17.34 20.10
C VAL A 539 -15.65 -18.63 20.38
N VAL A 540 -15.26 -19.34 19.32
CA VAL A 540 -14.58 -20.64 19.41
C VAL A 540 -13.29 -20.62 18.59
N GLY A 541 -12.20 -21.12 19.19
CA GLY A 541 -10.90 -21.28 18.54
C GLY A 541 -10.26 -19.96 18.13
N GLY A 542 -9.58 -19.96 16.98
CA GLY A 542 -8.79 -18.84 16.48
C GLY A 542 -7.36 -18.85 17.00
N ARG A 543 -6.59 -17.86 16.57
CA ARG A 543 -5.16 -17.76 16.92
C ARG A 543 -4.69 -16.33 17.10
N THR A 544 -3.61 -16.14 17.86
CA THR A 544 -2.86 -14.87 17.88
C THR A 544 -1.69 -14.93 16.89
N ASN A 545 -1.00 -16.06 16.79
CA ASN A 545 0.00 -16.37 15.77
C ASN A 545 -0.16 -17.85 15.34
N PRO A 546 0.41 -18.30 14.21
CA PRO A 546 0.17 -19.66 13.69
C PRO A 546 0.42 -20.81 14.68
N THR A 547 1.31 -20.62 15.66
CA THR A 547 1.64 -21.60 16.69
C THR A 547 0.86 -21.39 18.01
N ASP A 548 0.32 -20.19 18.24
CA ASP A 548 -0.45 -19.83 19.43
C ASP A 548 -1.96 -19.86 19.13
N VAL A 549 -2.49 -21.08 19.21
CA VAL A 549 -3.89 -21.40 18.92
C VAL A 549 -4.71 -21.43 20.20
N ASN A 550 -5.78 -20.64 20.21
CA ASN A 550 -6.71 -20.51 21.31
C ASN A 550 -7.53 -21.79 21.50
N ASP A 551 -7.62 -22.26 22.73
CA ASP A 551 -8.35 -23.46 23.18
C ASP A 551 -9.54 -23.13 24.10
N SER A 552 -9.75 -21.85 24.39
CA SER A 552 -10.82 -21.35 25.25
C SER A 552 -12.06 -20.98 24.44
N VAL A 553 -13.22 -21.13 25.06
CA VAL A 553 -14.52 -20.75 24.51
C VAL A 553 -15.04 -19.52 25.25
N PHE A 554 -15.46 -18.50 24.51
CA PHE A 554 -15.98 -17.25 25.08
C PHE A 554 -17.44 -17.04 24.71
N ARG A 555 -18.22 -16.51 25.65
CA ARG A 555 -19.57 -16.01 25.42
C ARG A 555 -19.57 -14.49 25.44
N ILE A 556 -20.20 -13.88 24.44
CA ILE A 556 -20.46 -12.44 24.37
C ILE A 556 -21.96 -12.21 24.44
N ARG A 557 -22.42 -11.34 25.35
CA ARG A 557 -23.83 -10.95 25.51
C ARG A 557 -23.97 -9.46 25.30
N VAL A 558 -24.76 -9.05 24.31
CA VAL A 558 -25.12 -7.64 24.10
C VAL A 558 -26.40 -7.37 24.88
N HIS A 559 -26.37 -6.35 25.74
CA HIS A 559 -27.49 -5.97 26.59
C HIS A 559 -28.49 -5.12 25.80
N LEU A 560 -29.23 -5.78 24.90
CA LEU A 560 -30.26 -5.19 24.05
C LEU A 560 -31.43 -6.17 23.89
N THR A 561 -32.64 -5.64 23.68
CA THR A 561 -33.83 -6.45 23.37
C THR A 561 -34.29 -6.21 21.93
N ALA A 562 -34.97 -7.18 21.33
CA ALA A 562 -35.52 -7.04 19.97
C ALA A 562 -36.57 -5.92 19.86
N SER A 563 -37.18 -5.52 20.99
CA SER A 563 -38.12 -4.40 21.07
C SER A 563 -37.46 -3.02 21.16
N ALA A 564 -36.12 -2.96 21.25
CA ALA A 564 -35.41 -1.70 21.39
C ALA A 564 -35.35 -0.93 20.08
N THR A 565 -35.34 0.40 20.17
CA THR A 565 -34.98 1.30 19.08
C THR A 565 -33.58 1.85 19.34
N VAL A 566 -32.76 1.92 18.31
CA VAL A 566 -31.35 2.35 18.37
C VAL A 566 -31.15 3.59 17.50
N SER A 567 -30.24 4.47 17.92
CA SER A 567 -29.84 5.68 17.18
C SER A 567 -28.32 5.82 17.20
N ALA A 568 -27.75 6.63 16.31
CA ALA A 568 -26.31 6.87 16.25
C ALA A 568 -25.68 7.38 17.57
N SER A 569 -26.45 8.01 18.45
CA SER A 569 -25.98 8.48 19.77
C SER A 569 -26.01 7.41 20.87
N HIS A 570 -26.67 6.27 20.64
CA HIS A 570 -26.75 5.20 21.63
C HIS A 570 -25.40 4.48 21.76
N THR A 571 -24.96 4.29 23.00
CA THR A 571 -23.85 3.40 23.33
C THR A 571 -24.41 2.07 23.81
N LEU A 572 -24.20 1.00 23.04
CA LEU A 572 -24.57 -0.34 23.42
C LEU A 572 -23.63 -0.85 24.52
N SER A 573 -24.15 -1.64 25.45
CA SER A 573 -23.35 -2.34 26.45
C SER A 573 -23.33 -3.83 26.14
N ALA A 574 -22.17 -4.46 26.26
CA ALA A 574 -22.00 -5.88 26.13
C ALA A 574 -21.07 -6.42 27.23
N THR A 575 -21.23 -7.69 27.57
CA THR A 575 -20.35 -8.41 28.48
C THR A 575 -19.74 -9.60 27.76
N TRP A 576 -18.53 -9.98 28.19
CA TRP A 576 -17.93 -11.24 27.79
C TRP A 576 -17.45 -12.04 28.99
N GLU A 577 -17.43 -13.36 28.84
CA GLU A 577 -16.91 -14.31 29.82
C GLU A 577 -16.35 -15.56 29.14
N ARG A 578 -15.37 -16.20 29.77
CA ARG A 578 -14.83 -17.50 29.40
C ARG A 578 -15.71 -18.59 30.01
N LEU A 579 -16.14 -19.53 29.16
CA LEU A 579 -16.92 -20.67 29.62
C LEU A 579 -16.02 -21.82 30.08
N GLN A 580 -16.44 -22.50 31.14
CA GLN A 580 -15.81 -23.73 31.61
C GLN A 580 -16.19 -24.88 30.67
N VAL A 581 -15.19 -25.51 30.07
CA VAL A 581 -15.41 -26.67 29.19
C VAL A 581 -15.61 -27.91 30.06
N ASP A 582 -16.80 -28.49 30.05
CA ASP A 582 -17.07 -29.76 30.74
C ASP A 582 -16.42 -30.91 29.96
N SER A 583 -15.40 -31.50 30.57
CA SER A 583 -14.53 -32.51 29.98
C SER A 583 -15.04 -33.94 30.14
N ALA A 584 -16.15 -34.16 30.86
CA ALA A 584 -16.69 -35.50 31.12
C ALA A 584 -17.16 -36.26 29.85
N ALA A 585 -17.33 -35.58 28.72
CA ALA A 585 -17.81 -36.17 27.46
C ALA A 585 -16.75 -36.32 26.35
N ALA A 586 -15.50 -35.86 26.55
CA ALA A 586 -14.41 -36.06 25.59
C ALA A 586 -13.65 -37.35 25.91
N GLN A 587 -14.09 -38.49 25.36
CA GLN A 587 -13.30 -39.71 25.40
C GLN A 587 -11.99 -39.52 24.62
N GLY A 588 -10.88 -39.28 25.33
CA GLY A 588 -9.52 -39.14 24.81
C GLY A 588 -9.07 -37.69 24.55
N ALA A 589 -7.93 -37.31 25.15
CA ALA A 589 -7.27 -35.99 25.19
C ALA A 589 -8.21 -34.82 25.55
N GLY A 590 -7.92 -34.11 26.66
CA GLY A 590 -8.84 -33.15 27.31
C GLY A 590 -9.63 -32.23 26.35
N ALA A 591 -10.93 -32.09 26.61
CA ALA A 591 -11.90 -31.37 25.75
C ALA A 591 -11.49 -29.95 25.29
N SER A 592 -10.68 -29.23 26.08
CA SER A 592 -10.15 -27.92 25.70
C SER A 592 -9.15 -28.03 24.54
N HIS A 593 -8.26 -29.03 24.54
CA HIS A 593 -7.31 -29.27 23.45
C HIS A 593 -8.01 -29.64 22.14
N ALA A 594 -9.19 -30.27 22.21
CA ALA A 594 -9.99 -30.58 21.03
C ALA A 594 -10.51 -29.33 20.29
N LEU A 595 -10.62 -28.20 20.99
CA LEU A 595 -11.04 -26.90 20.43
C LEU A 595 -9.88 -25.96 20.13
N ALA A 596 -8.63 -26.40 20.32
CA ALA A 596 -7.44 -25.67 19.92
C ALA A 596 -7.29 -25.70 18.37
N ARG A 597 -8.06 -24.87 17.68
CA ARG A 597 -8.09 -24.81 16.21
C ARG A 597 -8.33 -23.41 15.68
N TYR A 598 -7.87 -23.15 14.46
CA TYR A 598 -8.16 -21.92 13.71
C TYR A 598 -8.53 -22.24 12.26
N ARG A 599 -9.18 -21.31 11.55
CA ARG A 599 -9.70 -21.52 10.18
C ARG A 599 -10.69 -22.69 10.08
N HIS A 600 -11.30 -23.10 11.18
CA HIS A 600 -12.44 -24.01 11.20
C HIS A 600 -13.73 -23.27 10.83
N CYS A 601 -14.77 -24.01 10.51
CA CYS A 601 -16.12 -23.45 10.33
C CYS A 601 -17.02 -23.85 11.50
N ALA A 602 -18.00 -23.00 11.81
CA ALA A 602 -19.00 -23.29 12.83
C ALA A 602 -20.37 -22.74 12.44
N ALA A 603 -21.42 -23.48 12.79
CA ALA A 603 -22.80 -23.11 12.53
C ALA A 603 -23.69 -23.49 13.72
N ALA A 604 -24.63 -22.62 14.08
CA ALA A 604 -25.64 -22.93 15.08
C ALA A 604 -26.84 -23.62 14.44
N THR A 605 -27.37 -24.60 15.16
CA THR A 605 -28.64 -25.27 14.85
C THR A 605 -29.81 -24.51 15.46
N GLY A 606 -31.01 -24.83 15.00
CA GLY A 606 -32.25 -24.30 15.56
C GLY A 606 -32.45 -24.51 17.06
N THR A 607 -31.73 -25.47 17.67
CA THR A 607 -31.84 -25.83 19.08
C THR A 607 -30.82 -25.13 19.99
N GLY A 608 -30.02 -24.20 19.44
CA GLY A 608 -28.95 -23.49 20.17
C GLY A 608 -27.67 -24.31 20.37
N GLN A 609 -27.56 -25.48 19.73
CA GLN A 609 -26.33 -26.26 19.66
C GLN A 609 -25.45 -25.75 18.52
N VAL A 610 -24.15 -25.56 18.77
CA VAL A 610 -23.17 -25.14 17.75
C VAL A 610 -22.39 -26.34 17.26
N CYS A 611 -22.30 -26.53 15.96
CA CYS A 611 -21.46 -27.54 15.34
C CYS A 611 -20.17 -26.90 14.83
N VAL A 612 -19.03 -27.58 15.04
CA VAL A 612 -17.68 -27.13 14.65
C VAL A 612 -17.02 -28.23 13.83
N PHE A 613 -16.40 -27.86 12.71
CA PHE A 613 -15.71 -28.78 11.82
C PHE A 613 -14.37 -28.21 11.31
N GLY A 614 -13.40 -29.11 11.17
CA GLY A 614 -12.15 -28.85 10.47
C GLY A 614 -11.24 -27.81 11.13
N GLY A 615 -10.50 -27.08 10.32
CA GLY A 615 -9.51 -26.10 10.74
C GLY A 615 -8.10 -26.67 10.83
N LYS A 616 -7.19 -25.90 11.42
CA LYS A 616 -5.80 -26.28 11.69
C LYS A 616 -5.51 -26.30 13.19
N ASP A 617 -4.73 -27.27 13.65
CA ASP A 617 -4.25 -27.34 15.03
C ASP A 617 -2.95 -26.52 15.24
N ARG A 618 -2.37 -26.61 16.45
CA ARG A 618 -1.12 -25.95 16.84
C ARG A 618 0.10 -26.40 16.02
N ASP A 619 0.06 -27.61 15.49
CA ASP A 619 1.11 -28.19 14.64
C ASP A 619 0.89 -27.83 13.16
N GLY A 620 -0.19 -27.09 12.84
CA GLY A 620 -0.56 -26.72 11.48
C GLY A 620 -1.24 -27.86 10.69
N ARG A 621 -1.55 -29.00 11.33
CA ARG A 621 -2.24 -30.12 10.69
C ARG A 621 -3.67 -29.74 10.39
N VAL A 622 -4.14 -30.10 9.19
CA VAL A 622 -5.53 -29.90 8.80
C VAL A 622 -6.39 -30.98 9.45
N LEU A 623 -7.53 -30.60 10.02
CA LEU A 623 -8.40 -31.48 10.81
C LEU A 623 -9.64 -31.91 10.03
N ASP A 624 -10.17 -33.09 10.33
CA ASP A 624 -11.46 -33.64 9.85
C ASP A 624 -12.48 -33.86 10.99
N SER A 625 -12.13 -33.39 12.19
CA SER A 625 -12.87 -33.70 13.41
C SER A 625 -14.10 -32.82 13.60
N TRP A 626 -15.21 -33.46 13.98
CA TRP A 626 -16.52 -32.84 14.25
C TRP A 626 -16.80 -32.74 15.74
N TYR A 627 -17.26 -31.57 16.18
CA TYR A 627 -17.68 -31.32 17.56
C TYR A 627 -19.01 -30.61 17.62
N THR A 628 -19.75 -30.86 18.69
CA THR A 628 -20.93 -30.07 19.05
C THR A 628 -20.74 -29.44 20.42
N LEU A 629 -21.16 -28.19 20.53
CA LEU A 629 -21.07 -27.37 21.73
C LEU A 629 -22.48 -26.98 22.16
N ARG A 630 -22.78 -27.15 23.45
CA ARG A 630 -24.05 -26.70 24.04
C ARG A 630 -23.81 -26.15 25.43
N ILE A 631 -24.29 -24.93 25.68
CA ILE A 631 -24.28 -24.33 27.02
C ILE A 631 -25.25 -25.11 27.89
N SER A 632 -24.81 -25.49 29.10
CA SER A 632 -25.65 -26.22 30.04
C SER A 632 -26.79 -25.31 30.53
N PRO A 633 -28.06 -25.74 30.43
CA PRO A 633 -29.18 -24.99 31.00
C PRO A 633 -29.09 -24.88 32.52
N GLU A 634 -28.54 -25.91 33.18
CA GLU A 634 -28.42 -26.00 34.64
C GLU A 634 -27.20 -25.25 35.17
N SER A 635 -26.16 -25.09 34.34
CA SER A 635 -24.92 -24.39 34.69
C SER A 635 -24.51 -23.48 33.54
N PRO A 636 -25.05 -22.25 33.46
CA PRO A 636 -24.84 -21.35 32.31
C PRO A 636 -23.38 -20.90 32.07
N GLN A 637 -22.47 -21.18 33.01
CA GLN A 637 -21.03 -20.95 32.86
C GLN A 637 -20.29 -22.15 32.24
N GLN A 638 -20.97 -23.29 32.07
CA GLN A 638 -20.40 -24.49 31.50
C GLN A 638 -20.86 -24.71 30.06
N VAL A 639 -19.92 -25.12 29.21
CA VAL A 639 -20.17 -25.57 27.85
C VAL A 639 -19.80 -27.05 27.74
N SER A 640 -20.77 -27.87 27.35
CA SER A 640 -20.55 -29.27 27.04
C SER A 640 -20.00 -29.40 25.62
N VAL A 641 -18.91 -30.16 25.46
CA VAL A 641 -18.29 -30.42 24.16
C VAL A 641 -18.38 -31.92 23.88
N ARG A 642 -19.00 -32.28 22.76
CA ARG A 642 -19.17 -33.68 22.36
C ARG A 642 -18.61 -33.90 20.97
N LYS A 643 -17.71 -34.87 20.83
CA LYS A 643 -17.25 -35.32 19.51
C LYS A 643 -18.40 -36.02 18.79
N LEU A 644 -18.66 -35.62 17.55
CA LEU A 644 -19.70 -36.22 16.72
C LEU A 644 -19.10 -37.36 15.89
N GLN A 645 -19.78 -38.50 15.85
CA GLN A 645 -19.42 -39.61 14.96
C GLN A 645 -20.46 -39.73 13.86
N LEU A 646 -20.13 -39.21 12.68
CA LEU A 646 -21.02 -39.25 11.53
C LEU A 646 -20.95 -40.61 10.82
N ALA A 647 -22.11 -41.21 10.55
CA ALA A 647 -22.28 -42.36 9.66
C ALA A 647 -22.43 -41.90 8.20
N GLY A 648 -22.06 -42.77 7.25
CA GLY A 648 -22.05 -42.44 5.83
C GLY A 648 -20.70 -41.94 5.32
N GLU A 649 -20.72 -41.12 4.28
CA GLU A 649 -19.53 -40.47 3.73
C GLU A 649 -19.00 -39.41 4.70
N ARG A 650 -17.74 -39.00 4.53
CA ARG A 650 -17.11 -38.00 5.40
C ARG A 650 -16.28 -37.02 4.59
N PRO A 651 -16.38 -35.71 4.88
CA PRO A 651 -15.49 -34.74 4.29
C PRO A 651 -14.04 -35.05 4.70
N PRO A 652 -13.07 -34.85 3.80
CA PRO A 652 -11.65 -34.98 4.13
C PRO A 652 -11.22 -33.89 5.15
N PRO A 653 -9.99 -33.96 5.68
CA PRO A 653 -9.43 -32.86 6.44
C PRO A 653 -9.46 -31.54 5.66
N LEU A 654 -10.14 -30.53 6.21
CA LEU A 654 -10.42 -29.26 5.55
C LEU A 654 -10.23 -28.07 6.48
N CYS A 655 -9.72 -26.97 5.95
CA CYS A 655 -9.73 -25.66 6.62
C CYS A 655 -10.20 -24.56 5.68
N SER A 656 -10.64 -23.43 6.25
CA SER A 656 -11.18 -22.28 5.51
C SER A 656 -12.35 -22.65 4.58
N ALA A 657 -13.14 -23.64 4.99
CA ALA A 657 -14.43 -23.98 4.38
C ALA A 657 -15.55 -23.08 4.94
N ALA A 658 -16.71 -23.06 4.30
CA ALA A 658 -17.89 -22.36 4.80
C ALA A 658 -18.98 -23.35 5.22
N MET A 659 -19.68 -23.03 6.32
CA MET A 659 -20.74 -23.88 6.86
C MET A 659 -21.93 -23.04 7.34
N LEU A 660 -23.16 -23.47 7.04
CA LEU A 660 -24.39 -22.81 7.48
C LEU A 660 -25.53 -23.81 7.73
N PRO A 661 -26.51 -23.48 8.59
CA PRO A 661 -27.73 -24.27 8.74
C PRO A 661 -28.64 -24.08 7.52
N TRP A 662 -29.28 -25.15 7.07
CA TRP A 662 -30.14 -25.13 5.89
C TRP A 662 -31.54 -25.69 6.16
N ALA A 663 -32.58 -24.93 5.83
CA ALA A 663 -33.97 -25.37 5.76
C ALA A 663 -34.60 -24.86 4.47
N GLU A 664 -35.36 -25.71 3.77
CA GLU A 664 -36.07 -25.31 2.55
C GLU A 664 -37.23 -24.35 2.83
N ASP A 665 -37.83 -24.43 4.02
CA ASP A 665 -38.96 -23.62 4.46
C ASP A 665 -38.56 -22.48 5.42
N GLY A 666 -37.27 -22.29 5.64
CA GLY A 666 -36.73 -21.28 6.56
C GLY A 666 -36.92 -21.59 8.05
N THR A 667 -37.35 -22.80 8.40
CA THR A 667 -37.50 -23.21 9.82
C THR A 667 -36.14 -23.54 10.47
N PRO A 668 -36.06 -23.53 11.81
CA PRO A 668 -34.84 -23.93 12.51
C PRO A 668 -34.44 -25.37 12.15
N SER A 669 -33.30 -25.56 11.50
CA SER A 669 -32.87 -26.85 10.95
C SER A 669 -31.80 -27.54 11.79
N GLU A 670 -31.82 -28.88 11.76
CA GLU A 670 -30.71 -29.76 12.17
C GLU A 670 -29.82 -30.18 10.99
N GLN A 671 -30.12 -29.70 9.78
CA GLN A 671 -29.29 -29.89 8.60
C GLN A 671 -28.28 -28.76 8.45
N LEU A 672 -27.04 -29.11 8.17
CA LEU A 672 -25.95 -28.20 7.85
C LEU A 672 -25.45 -28.48 6.44
N LEU A 673 -25.05 -27.41 5.76
CA LEU A 673 -24.30 -27.48 4.50
C LEU A 673 -22.87 -27.04 4.76
N LEU A 674 -21.91 -27.80 4.25
CA LEU A 674 -20.48 -27.53 4.29
C LEU A 674 -19.96 -27.49 2.85
N GLY A 675 -19.40 -26.36 2.41
CA GLY A 675 -18.94 -26.16 1.04
C GLY A 675 -17.49 -25.74 0.95
N GLY A 676 -16.79 -26.28 -0.05
CA GLY A 676 -15.42 -25.95 -0.40
C GLY A 676 -14.38 -26.11 0.73
N GLY A 677 -13.22 -25.51 0.57
CA GLY A 677 -12.15 -25.48 1.57
C GLY A 677 -10.78 -25.87 1.02
N LEU A 678 -9.76 -25.65 1.85
CA LEU A 678 -8.36 -25.96 1.58
C LEU A 678 -7.99 -27.30 2.23
N LEU A 679 -7.47 -28.21 1.41
CA LEU A 679 -6.96 -29.53 1.78
C LEU A 679 -5.49 -29.44 2.22
N GLU A 680 -4.99 -30.50 2.85
CA GLU A 680 -3.64 -30.57 3.43
C GLU A 680 -2.49 -30.35 2.43
N LYS A 681 -2.70 -30.69 1.14
CA LYS A 681 -1.68 -30.56 0.08
C LYS A 681 -1.70 -29.22 -0.64
N GLU A 682 -2.26 -28.18 -0.03
CA GLU A 682 -2.47 -26.87 -0.67
C GLU A 682 -3.32 -27.01 -1.96
N GLU A 683 -4.33 -27.89 -1.91
CA GLU A 683 -5.33 -28.08 -2.96
C GLU A 683 -6.69 -27.57 -2.47
N ALA A 684 -7.54 -27.06 -3.36
CA ALA A 684 -8.88 -26.59 -3.00
C ALA A 684 -9.94 -27.57 -3.51
N THR A 685 -11.02 -27.75 -2.76
CA THR A 685 -12.20 -28.53 -3.20
C THR A 685 -13.39 -27.61 -3.45
N GLY A 686 -14.27 -28.02 -4.36
CA GLY A 686 -15.57 -27.39 -4.64
C GLY A 686 -16.76 -28.25 -4.20
N GLN A 687 -16.51 -29.37 -3.53
CA GLN A 687 -17.57 -30.28 -3.09
C GLN A 687 -18.47 -29.64 -2.04
N LEU A 688 -19.77 -29.95 -2.12
CA LEU A 688 -20.78 -29.58 -1.14
C LEU A 688 -21.24 -30.83 -0.38
N TRP A 689 -21.30 -30.71 0.94
CA TRP A 689 -21.64 -31.78 1.86
C TRP A 689 -22.88 -31.41 2.66
N ARG A 690 -23.77 -32.37 2.88
CA ARG A 690 -24.91 -32.25 3.79
C ARG A 690 -24.65 -33.07 5.04
N VAL A 691 -24.89 -32.46 6.19
CA VAL A 691 -24.78 -33.11 7.51
C VAL A 691 -26.11 -33.01 8.23
N HIS A 692 -26.61 -34.15 8.70
CA HIS A 692 -27.84 -34.25 9.46
C HIS A 692 -27.49 -34.57 10.92
N LEU A 693 -27.66 -33.61 11.82
CA LEU A 693 -27.17 -33.77 13.20
C LEU A 693 -28.01 -34.75 14.03
N GLY A 694 -29.34 -34.72 13.92
CA GLY A 694 -30.21 -35.67 14.62
C GLY A 694 -30.01 -37.13 14.20
N ALA A 695 -29.83 -37.37 12.89
CA ALA A 695 -29.54 -38.70 12.35
C ALA A 695 -28.04 -39.07 12.43
N GLN A 696 -27.17 -38.10 12.74
CA GLN A 696 -25.72 -38.21 12.69
C GLN A 696 -25.20 -38.79 11.36
N THR A 697 -25.77 -38.35 10.24
CA THR A 697 -25.38 -38.78 8.90
C THR A 697 -24.71 -37.67 8.11
N CYS A 698 -23.81 -38.04 7.21
CA CYS A 698 -23.20 -37.12 6.25
C CYS A 698 -23.15 -37.73 4.85
N THR A 699 -23.45 -36.91 3.85
CA THR A 699 -23.55 -37.29 2.44
C THR A 699 -23.00 -36.17 1.55
N VAL A 700 -22.40 -36.53 0.41
CA VAL A 700 -22.05 -35.56 -0.63
C VAL A 700 -23.30 -35.15 -1.41
N GLU A 701 -23.42 -33.88 -1.77
CA GLU A 701 -24.41 -33.42 -2.73
C GLU A 701 -23.92 -33.70 -4.16
N GLU A 702 -24.14 -34.93 -4.62
CA GLU A 702 -23.75 -35.35 -5.97
C GLU A 702 -24.30 -34.41 -7.05
N GLY A 703 -23.42 -34.03 -7.99
CA GLY A 703 -23.75 -33.13 -9.09
C GLY A 703 -23.70 -31.64 -8.75
N ILE A 704 -23.42 -31.27 -7.48
CA ILE A 704 -23.29 -29.87 -7.06
C ILE A 704 -21.83 -29.53 -6.78
N ASP A 705 -21.31 -28.53 -7.50
CA ASP A 705 -19.95 -28.01 -7.34
C ASP A 705 -19.98 -26.48 -7.12
N VAL A 706 -19.42 -26.04 -5.99
CA VAL A 706 -19.30 -24.63 -5.63
C VAL A 706 -18.03 -23.96 -6.16
N GLY A 707 -17.27 -24.66 -7.00
CA GLY A 707 -15.95 -24.28 -7.53
C GLY A 707 -14.84 -24.55 -6.51
N ALA A 708 -13.69 -25.03 -6.96
CA ALA A 708 -12.53 -25.31 -6.10
C ALA A 708 -11.98 -24.04 -5.43
N ARG A 709 -12.42 -23.76 -4.20
CA ARG A 709 -12.17 -22.50 -3.49
C ARG A 709 -12.08 -22.66 -1.97
N PHE A 710 -11.40 -21.74 -1.31
CA PHE A 710 -11.30 -21.65 0.16
C PHE A 710 -11.36 -20.19 0.61
N SER A 711 -11.62 -19.94 1.89
CA SER A 711 -11.79 -18.57 2.45
C SER A 711 -12.88 -17.75 1.76
N HIS A 712 -13.87 -18.46 1.22
CA HIS A 712 -15.08 -17.91 0.64
C HIS A 712 -16.18 -17.81 1.71
N SER A 713 -17.30 -17.19 1.35
CA SER A 713 -18.48 -17.17 2.23
C SER A 713 -19.70 -17.75 1.51
N MET A 714 -20.60 -18.30 2.32
CA MET A 714 -21.87 -18.87 1.88
C MET A 714 -23.00 -18.26 2.71
N CYS A 715 -24.13 -17.95 2.10
CA CYS A 715 -25.35 -17.61 2.82
C CYS A 715 -26.59 -18.20 2.13
N ALA A 716 -27.63 -18.48 2.91
CA ALA A 716 -28.95 -18.78 2.38
C ALA A 716 -29.65 -17.45 2.04
N VAL A 717 -30.11 -17.31 0.81
CA VAL A 717 -30.77 -16.09 0.31
C VAL A 717 -32.02 -16.49 -0.45
N HIS A 718 -33.10 -15.72 -0.28
CA HIS A 718 -34.27 -15.86 -1.13
C HIS A 718 -34.07 -15.00 -2.39
N VAL A 719 -34.44 -15.51 -3.54
CA VAL A 719 -34.47 -14.77 -4.81
C VAL A 719 -35.85 -14.98 -5.39
N GLU A 720 -36.65 -13.90 -5.42
CA GLU A 720 -38.05 -13.94 -5.88
C GLU A 720 -38.88 -14.96 -5.08
N GLY A 721 -38.71 -14.96 -3.76
CA GLY A 721 -39.40 -15.84 -2.82
C GLY A 721 -38.88 -17.27 -2.75
N LYS A 722 -37.93 -17.67 -3.60
CA LYS A 722 -37.36 -19.04 -3.62
C LYS A 722 -36.00 -19.10 -2.91
N PRO A 723 -35.72 -20.11 -2.06
CA PRO A 723 -34.44 -20.22 -1.37
C PRO A 723 -33.32 -20.70 -2.30
N TYR A 724 -32.16 -20.08 -2.17
CA TYR A 724 -30.92 -20.45 -2.85
C TYR A 724 -29.74 -20.40 -1.88
N LEU A 725 -28.77 -21.28 -2.13
CA LEU A 725 -27.45 -21.16 -1.52
C LEU A 725 -26.61 -20.23 -2.40
N PHE A 726 -26.19 -19.09 -1.85
CA PHE A 726 -25.30 -18.15 -2.53
C PHE A 726 -23.87 -18.35 -2.04
N VAL A 727 -22.94 -18.53 -2.99
CA VAL A 727 -21.51 -18.74 -2.74
C VAL A 727 -20.73 -17.59 -3.36
N LEU A 728 -19.90 -16.89 -2.58
CA LEU A 728 -19.16 -15.70 -3.01
C LEU A 728 -17.68 -15.77 -2.68
N GLY A 729 -16.85 -15.34 -3.64
CA GLY A 729 -15.42 -15.06 -3.48
C GLY A 729 -14.61 -16.28 -3.06
N GLY A 730 -13.55 -16.03 -2.28
CA GLY A 730 -12.53 -16.98 -1.86
C GLY A 730 -11.20 -16.80 -2.57
N SER A 731 -10.31 -17.76 -2.34
CA SER A 731 -9.04 -17.93 -3.05
C SER A 731 -9.00 -19.32 -3.69
N SER A 732 -8.09 -19.51 -4.64
CA SER A 732 -7.92 -20.77 -5.37
C SER A 732 -6.45 -21.20 -5.35
N CYS A 733 -6.20 -22.48 -5.58
CA CYS A 733 -4.85 -23.00 -5.77
C CYS A 733 -4.50 -23.15 -7.26
N GLU A 734 -5.31 -22.53 -8.12
CA GLU A 734 -5.26 -22.54 -9.58
C GLU A 734 -5.48 -21.15 -10.16
N PRO A 735 -5.02 -20.90 -11.40
CA PRO A 735 -5.31 -19.65 -12.10
C PRO A 735 -6.81 -19.33 -12.13
N LYS A 736 -7.17 -18.09 -11.80
CA LYS A 736 -8.58 -17.66 -11.65
C LYS A 736 -9.33 -17.50 -12.98
N GLU A 737 -8.63 -17.53 -14.10
CA GLU A 737 -9.16 -17.26 -15.45
C GLU A 737 -10.30 -18.18 -15.88
N ALA A 738 -10.43 -19.37 -15.28
CA ALA A 738 -11.54 -20.30 -15.52
C ALA A 738 -12.85 -19.92 -14.81
N GLY A 739 -12.96 -18.72 -14.23
CA GLY A 739 -14.17 -18.25 -13.54
C GLY A 739 -14.46 -19.02 -12.25
N VAL A 740 -13.47 -19.73 -11.70
CA VAL A 740 -13.62 -20.63 -10.53
C VAL A 740 -14.21 -19.90 -9.33
N LEU A 741 -13.89 -18.61 -9.16
CA LEU A 741 -14.30 -17.77 -8.03
C LEU A 741 -15.54 -16.91 -8.31
N LEU A 742 -16.14 -16.99 -9.50
CA LEU A 742 -17.39 -16.27 -9.79
C LEU A 742 -18.50 -16.71 -8.82
N PRO A 743 -19.43 -15.81 -8.47
CA PRO A 743 -20.56 -16.14 -7.62
C PRO A 743 -21.39 -17.29 -8.16
N ARG A 744 -21.86 -18.15 -7.27
CA ARG A 744 -22.75 -19.27 -7.60
C ARG A 744 -24.04 -19.16 -6.83
N LEU A 745 -25.14 -19.33 -7.55
CA LEU A 745 -26.47 -19.48 -6.98
C LEU A 745 -26.89 -20.94 -7.16
N VAL A 746 -26.98 -21.67 -6.06
CA VAL A 746 -27.25 -23.11 -6.04
C VAL A 746 -28.68 -23.34 -5.59
N ASP A 747 -29.47 -23.93 -6.47
CA ASP A 747 -30.80 -24.44 -6.17
C ASP A 747 -30.68 -25.91 -5.75
N LEU A 748 -30.83 -26.20 -4.46
CA LEU A 748 -30.70 -27.56 -3.96
C LEU A 748 -31.89 -28.46 -4.35
N GLY A 749 -33.07 -27.88 -4.57
CA GLY A 749 -34.27 -28.65 -4.95
C GLY A 749 -34.18 -29.17 -6.39
N THR A 750 -33.62 -28.38 -7.31
CA THR A 750 -33.39 -28.79 -8.70
C THR A 750 -31.97 -29.27 -8.98
N ARG A 751 -31.05 -29.11 -8.01
CA ARG A 751 -29.61 -29.36 -8.13
C ARG A 751 -28.93 -28.56 -9.24
N VAL A 752 -29.48 -27.38 -9.57
CA VAL A 752 -28.93 -26.49 -10.59
C VAL A 752 -27.98 -25.47 -9.96
N VAL A 753 -26.77 -25.37 -10.51
CA VAL A 753 -25.78 -24.35 -10.14
C VAL A 753 -25.72 -23.30 -11.23
N THR A 754 -26.09 -22.06 -10.90
CA THR A 754 -25.98 -20.92 -11.82
C THR A 754 -24.78 -20.06 -11.46
N VAL A 755 -23.85 -19.89 -12.40
CA VAL A 755 -22.73 -18.94 -12.27
C VAL A 755 -23.20 -17.54 -12.67
N ARG A 756 -22.87 -16.53 -11.86
CA ARG A 756 -23.28 -15.14 -12.10
C ARG A 756 -22.05 -14.25 -12.23
N ALA A 757 -22.08 -13.33 -13.19
CA ALA A 757 -21.05 -12.30 -13.32
C ALA A 757 -21.20 -11.24 -12.22
N LEU A 758 -20.07 -10.69 -11.77
CA LEU A 758 -20.01 -9.51 -10.91
C LEU A 758 -19.76 -8.24 -11.73
N PRO A 759 -20.15 -7.07 -11.24
CA PRO A 759 -19.73 -5.80 -11.81
C PRO A 759 -18.19 -5.69 -11.89
N PRO A 760 -17.60 -5.11 -12.95
CA PRO A 760 -16.14 -5.05 -13.14
C PRO A 760 -15.36 -4.41 -11.98
N ASP A 761 -15.99 -3.49 -11.24
CA ASP A 761 -15.35 -2.74 -10.16
C ASP A 761 -15.42 -3.44 -8.79
N THR A 762 -16.01 -4.64 -8.71
CA THR A 762 -16.04 -5.38 -7.45
C THR A 762 -14.64 -5.86 -7.06
N PRO A 763 -14.28 -5.78 -5.77
CA PRO A 763 -12.99 -6.28 -5.31
C PRO A 763 -12.90 -7.80 -5.35
N ALA A 764 -11.69 -8.33 -5.39
CA ALA A 764 -11.44 -9.74 -5.15
C ALA A 764 -11.68 -10.06 -3.66
N TRP A 765 -12.86 -10.61 -3.35
CA TRP A 765 -13.21 -10.95 -1.97
C TRP A 765 -12.59 -12.28 -1.54
N SER A 766 -11.70 -12.23 -0.56
CA SER A 766 -11.22 -13.40 0.17
C SER A 766 -11.20 -13.09 1.66
N ARG A 767 -11.57 -14.07 2.50
CA ARG A 767 -11.69 -13.93 3.97
C ARG A 767 -12.73 -12.88 4.41
N HIS A 768 -13.78 -12.77 3.61
CA HIS A 768 -14.93 -11.88 3.81
C HIS A 768 -16.12 -12.67 4.38
N THR A 769 -17.17 -11.96 4.77
CA THR A 769 -18.47 -12.56 5.11
C THR A 769 -19.56 -11.98 4.21
N CYS A 770 -20.44 -12.83 3.68
CA CYS A 770 -21.70 -12.42 3.08
C CYS A 770 -22.89 -12.77 3.98
N VAL A 771 -23.85 -11.85 4.12
CA VAL A 771 -25.07 -12.08 4.90
C VAL A 771 -26.29 -11.61 4.10
N ALA A 772 -27.32 -12.45 4.01
CA ALA A 772 -28.58 -12.08 3.39
C ALA A 772 -29.36 -11.12 4.31
N LEU A 773 -29.83 -10.00 3.75
CA LEU A 773 -30.56 -8.97 4.48
C LEU A 773 -32.05 -8.96 4.14
N ALA A 774 -32.38 -9.17 2.87
CA ALA A 774 -33.74 -9.25 2.34
C ALA A 774 -33.77 -10.18 1.12
N ASP A 775 -34.95 -10.42 0.54
CA ASP A 775 -35.07 -11.15 -0.73
C ASP A 775 -34.22 -10.47 -1.83
N GLY A 776 -33.19 -11.20 -2.28
CA GLY A 776 -32.23 -10.82 -3.28
C GLY A 776 -31.15 -9.85 -2.83
N ALA A 777 -31.15 -9.39 -1.57
CA ALA A 777 -30.21 -8.38 -1.07
C ALA A 777 -29.20 -9.01 -0.09
N VAL A 778 -27.91 -8.91 -0.43
CA VAL A 778 -26.81 -9.50 0.34
C VAL A 778 -25.81 -8.40 0.72
N ALA A 779 -25.43 -8.32 2.00
CA ALA A 779 -24.33 -7.51 2.45
C ALA A 779 -23.02 -8.30 2.38
N VAL A 780 -21.95 -7.66 1.91
CA VAL A 780 -20.60 -8.23 1.86
C VAL A 780 -19.67 -7.37 2.71
N LEU A 781 -19.07 -7.96 3.75
CA LEU A 781 -18.29 -7.25 4.76
C LEU A 781 -16.90 -7.87 4.95
N GLY A 782 -15.90 -6.99 5.07
CA GLY A 782 -14.50 -7.37 5.25
C GLY A 782 -13.91 -8.10 4.04
N GLY A 783 -12.76 -8.72 4.28
CA GLY A 783 -11.90 -9.34 3.28
C GLY A 783 -10.70 -8.46 2.94
N GLY A 784 -9.61 -9.09 2.51
CA GLY A 784 -8.36 -8.40 2.24
C GLY A 784 -7.13 -9.29 2.39
N TYR A 785 -5.95 -8.73 2.10
CA TYR A 785 -4.63 -9.38 2.15
C TYR A 785 -3.47 -8.35 2.14
N THR A 786 -2.27 -8.73 2.60
CA THR A 786 -1.10 -7.81 2.74
C THR A 786 -0.27 -7.59 1.46
N CYS A 787 -0.72 -8.15 0.33
CA CYS A 787 -0.16 -8.02 -1.03
C CYS A 787 1.37 -8.08 -1.12
N PHE A 788 2.01 -9.09 -0.54
CA PHE A 788 3.44 -9.36 -0.76
C PHE A 788 4.37 -8.16 -0.52
N SER A 789 4.09 -7.36 0.53
CA SER A 789 4.76 -6.10 0.90
C SER A 789 4.53 -4.87 0.00
N PHE A 790 3.68 -4.97 -1.03
CA PHE A 790 3.27 -3.80 -1.81
C PHE A 790 2.30 -2.90 -1.03
N GLY A 791 1.56 -3.45 -0.08
CA GLY A 791 0.61 -2.72 0.75
C GLY A 791 -0.59 -3.60 1.10
N THR A 792 -1.40 -3.16 2.05
CA THR A 792 -2.55 -3.96 2.48
C THR A 792 -3.79 -3.59 1.70
N PHE A 793 -4.42 -4.60 1.09
CA PHE A 793 -5.76 -4.52 0.54
C PHE A 793 -6.79 -4.82 1.63
N ALA A 794 -7.81 -3.98 1.76
CA ALA A 794 -9.00 -4.27 2.54
C ALA A 794 -10.25 -3.91 1.72
N ALA A 795 -11.15 -4.87 1.54
CA ALA A 795 -12.39 -4.64 0.85
C ALA A 795 -13.31 -3.75 1.69
N LYS A 796 -13.90 -2.73 1.05
CA LYS A 796 -14.94 -1.91 1.69
C LYS A 796 -16.26 -2.68 1.71
N PRO A 797 -17.08 -2.52 2.77
CA PRO A 797 -18.42 -3.10 2.79
C PRO A 797 -19.26 -2.63 1.60
N CYS A 798 -20.11 -3.51 1.08
CA CYS A 798 -21.04 -3.18 0.01
C CYS A 798 -22.28 -4.07 0.04
N PHE A 799 -23.28 -3.71 -0.77
CA PHE A 799 -24.45 -4.54 -1.04
C PHE A 799 -24.36 -5.16 -2.42
N LEU A 800 -24.81 -6.40 -2.54
CA LEU A 800 -25.07 -7.10 -3.79
C LEU A 800 -26.57 -7.34 -3.93
N PHE A 801 -27.10 -7.07 -5.11
CA PHE A 801 -28.50 -7.27 -5.47
C PHE A 801 -28.59 -8.31 -6.59
N LEU A 802 -29.25 -9.43 -6.29
CA LEU A 802 -29.30 -10.61 -7.15
C LEU A 802 -30.44 -10.57 -8.18
N HIS A 803 -31.38 -9.63 -8.04
CA HIS A 803 -32.46 -9.34 -8.98
C HIS A 803 -32.90 -7.87 -8.89
N PRO A 804 -33.60 -7.33 -9.91
CA PRO A 804 -33.96 -5.91 -9.97
C PRO A 804 -34.81 -5.38 -8.80
N GLY A 805 -35.65 -6.22 -8.18
CA GLY A 805 -36.51 -5.85 -7.05
C GLY A 805 -35.82 -5.87 -5.68
N ALA A 806 -34.61 -6.41 -5.59
CA ALA A 806 -33.92 -6.63 -4.32
C ALA A 806 -33.62 -5.33 -3.56
N HIS A 807 -33.37 -4.24 -4.27
CA HIS A 807 -33.13 -2.93 -3.66
C HIS A 807 -34.39 -2.38 -2.99
N GLN A 808 -35.56 -2.54 -3.61
CA GLN A 808 -36.84 -2.16 -3.01
C GLN A 808 -37.18 -3.08 -1.84
N ASN A 809 -36.88 -4.39 -1.93
CA ASN A 809 -37.10 -5.34 -0.83
C ASN A 809 -36.32 -4.94 0.42
N LEU A 810 -35.04 -4.56 0.28
CA LEU A 810 -34.23 -4.08 1.40
C LEU A 810 -34.83 -2.82 2.04
N LYS A 811 -35.27 -1.84 1.23
CA LYS A 811 -35.95 -0.64 1.72
C LYS A 811 -37.29 -0.95 2.41
N ALA A 812 -38.07 -1.86 1.84
CA ALA A 812 -39.35 -2.27 2.40
C ALA A 812 -39.18 -3.00 3.73
N GLN A 813 -38.15 -3.86 3.85
CA GLN A 813 -37.83 -4.53 5.11
C GLN A 813 -37.40 -3.54 6.20
N HIS A 814 -36.67 -2.47 5.83
CA HIS A 814 -36.40 -1.36 6.75
C HIS A 814 -37.67 -0.59 7.17
N ALA A 815 -38.65 -0.44 6.27
CA ALA A 815 -39.90 0.25 6.58
C ALA A 815 -40.87 -0.62 7.40
N ALA A 816 -40.92 -1.93 7.15
CA ALA A 816 -41.80 -2.87 7.81
C ALA A 816 -41.46 -3.07 9.30
N THR A 817 -40.17 -3.02 9.66
CA THR A 817 -39.75 -3.07 11.07
C THR A 817 -40.16 -1.81 11.86
N ALA A 818 -40.51 -0.69 11.19
CA ALA A 818 -40.92 0.57 11.83
C ALA A 818 -42.43 0.67 12.13
N GLY A 819 -43.25 -0.29 11.67
CA GLY A 819 -44.72 -0.23 11.66
C GLY A 819 -45.42 -0.48 13.00
N GLY A 820 -44.95 0.12 14.10
CA GLY A 820 -45.51 -0.05 15.44
C GLY A 820 -45.73 1.24 16.22
N THR A 821 -46.29 2.30 15.62
CA THR A 821 -47.13 3.33 16.30
C THR A 821 -47.66 4.37 15.32
N THR A 822 -48.83 4.90 15.66
CA THR A 822 -49.77 5.67 14.84
C THR A 822 -49.28 7.04 14.34
N ALA A 823 -49.83 7.39 13.17
CA ALA A 823 -49.79 8.63 12.43
C ALA A 823 -49.69 9.94 13.26
N HIS A 824 -48.64 10.73 13.00
CA HIS A 824 -48.71 12.19 12.79
C HIS A 824 -47.29 12.74 12.53
N ALA A 825 -46.97 13.10 11.28
CA ALA A 825 -46.07 14.20 10.99
C ALA A 825 -46.25 14.65 9.54
N ALA A 826 -46.46 15.95 9.38
CA ALA A 826 -46.89 16.63 8.18
C ALA A 826 -45.84 16.66 7.06
N ALA A 827 -46.36 16.84 5.84
CA ALA A 827 -45.63 16.95 4.59
C ALA A 827 -44.56 18.05 4.61
N VAL A 828 -43.34 17.67 4.22
CA VAL A 828 -42.30 18.56 3.67
C VAL A 828 -42.06 18.12 2.23
N PRO A 829 -42.01 19.03 1.24
CA PRO A 829 -41.90 18.64 -0.17
C PRO A 829 -40.56 17.95 -0.44
N SER A 830 -40.64 16.71 -0.89
CA SER A 830 -39.54 15.94 -1.45
C SER A 830 -39.12 16.56 -2.79
N THR A 831 -38.02 17.30 -2.81
CA THR A 831 -37.23 17.47 -4.03
C THR A 831 -36.32 16.27 -4.17
N ALA A 832 -36.66 15.42 -5.13
CA ALA A 832 -36.00 14.17 -5.45
C ALA A 832 -34.47 14.32 -5.60
N ALA A 833 -33.72 13.74 -4.67
CA ALA A 833 -32.29 13.49 -4.84
C ALA A 833 -32.13 12.24 -5.72
N ALA A 834 -31.69 12.45 -6.96
CA ALA A 834 -31.31 11.40 -7.88
C ALA A 834 -30.11 10.58 -7.33
N PRO A 835 -30.03 9.28 -7.64
CA PRO A 835 -29.00 8.37 -7.10
C PRO A 835 -27.62 8.72 -7.67
N LEU A 836 -26.67 9.07 -6.78
CA LEU A 836 -25.27 9.26 -7.17
C LEU A 836 -24.53 7.92 -7.15
N ALA A 837 -24.40 7.33 -8.33
CA ALA A 837 -23.43 6.29 -8.62
C ALA A 837 -22.01 6.83 -8.38
N VAL A 838 -21.24 6.18 -7.49
CA VAL A 838 -19.80 6.44 -7.39
C VAL A 838 -19.06 5.43 -8.26
N GLY A 839 -19.14 5.65 -9.57
CA GLY A 839 -17.93 5.45 -10.36
C GLY A 839 -16.94 6.54 -9.93
N PHE A 840 -15.64 6.26 -9.98
CA PHE A 840 -14.68 7.34 -10.20
C PHE A 840 -14.90 7.84 -11.63
N GLN A 841 -16.04 8.50 -11.86
CA GLN A 841 -16.21 9.35 -13.00
C GLN A 841 -15.35 10.57 -12.71
N GLU A 842 -14.43 10.90 -13.62
CA GLU A 842 -13.83 12.23 -13.68
C GLU A 842 -14.88 13.34 -13.48
N ALA A 843 -16.14 13.12 -13.87
CA ALA A 843 -17.26 14.02 -13.65
C ALA A 843 -17.67 14.28 -12.18
N GLY A 844 -17.35 13.39 -11.23
CA GLY A 844 -17.61 13.57 -9.79
C GLY A 844 -16.50 14.38 -9.11
N LEU A 845 -15.26 14.12 -9.50
CA LEU A 845 -14.07 14.89 -9.10
C LEU A 845 -14.09 16.29 -9.73
N GLN A 846 -14.42 16.39 -11.02
CA GLN A 846 -14.69 17.66 -11.70
C GLN A 846 -15.86 18.37 -11.03
N ARG A 847 -16.90 17.69 -10.55
CA ARG A 847 -17.97 18.33 -9.76
C ARG A 847 -17.48 18.87 -8.42
N LEU A 848 -16.58 18.18 -7.71
CA LEU A 848 -16.03 18.67 -6.44
C LEU A 848 -15.00 19.81 -6.65
N LEU A 849 -14.27 19.77 -7.76
CA LEU A 849 -13.38 20.85 -8.22
C LEU A 849 -14.15 22.04 -8.83
N ALA A 850 -15.35 21.82 -9.38
CA ALA A 850 -16.25 22.82 -9.94
C ALA A 850 -17.33 23.30 -8.97
N GLN A 851 -17.45 22.69 -7.78
CA GLN A 851 -18.31 23.19 -6.71
C GLN A 851 -17.74 24.54 -6.24
N GLY A 852 -18.57 25.58 -6.31
CA GLY A 852 -18.21 26.88 -5.75
C GLY A 852 -17.84 26.71 -4.28
N ARG A 853 -16.61 27.07 -3.93
CA ARG A 853 -16.10 27.01 -2.56
C ARG A 853 -16.72 28.14 -1.74
N PRO A 854 -16.85 27.98 -0.40
CA PRO A 854 -17.23 29.09 0.45
C PRO A 854 -16.29 30.27 0.21
N ALA A 855 -16.87 31.44 -0.05
CA ALA A 855 -16.11 32.66 -0.25
C ALA A 855 -15.44 33.07 1.07
N VAL A 856 -14.22 33.60 0.98
CA VAL A 856 -13.61 34.32 2.11
C VAL A 856 -14.54 35.46 2.53
N ARG A 857 -14.64 35.72 3.85
CA ARG A 857 -15.45 36.82 4.37
C ARG A 857 -15.02 38.15 3.74
N GLU A 858 -15.97 38.87 3.16
CA GLU A 858 -15.72 40.14 2.50
C GLU A 858 -16.11 41.34 3.35
N VAL A 859 -15.32 42.41 3.27
CA VAL A 859 -15.58 43.73 3.87
C VAL A 859 -15.36 44.80 2.79
N GLN A 860 -16.29 45.74 2.66
CA GLN A 860 -16.15 46.85 1.71
C GLN A 860 -15.36 48.00 2.36
N GLY A 861 -14.31 48.47 1.68
CA GLY A 861 -13.35 49.42 2.23
C GLY A 861 -12.61 48.87 3.46
N VAL A 862 -11.91 49.74 4.18
CA VAL A 862 -11.25 49.40 5.43
C VAL A 862 -11.45 50.50 6.45
N ASP A 863 -11.84 50.13 7.68
CA ASP A 863 -11.87 51.02 8.84
C ASP A 863 -10.98 50.46 9.96
N ALA A 864 -10.48 51.36 10.82
CA ALA A 864 -9.53 51.01 11.86
C ALA A 864 -10.07 49.97 12.86
N ALA A 865 -11.34 50.07 13.24
CA ALA A 865 -11.93 49.17 14.23
C ALA A 865 -12.10 47.75 13.67
N THR A 866 -12.53 47.64 12.41
CA THR A 866 -12.71 46.36 11.72
C THR A 866 -11.37 45.68 11.44
N PHE A 867 -10.37 46.41 10.93
CA PHE A 867 -9.04 45.83 10.68
C PHE A 867 -8.35 45.45 11.99
N GLN A 868 -8.38 46.31 13.01
CA GLN A 868 -7.79 46.02 14.31
C GLN A 868 -8.42 44.78 14.95
N ARG A 869 -9.76 44.65 14.91
CA ARG A 869 -10.43 43.45 15.41
C ARG A 869 -10.02 42.20 14.64
N THR A 870 -9.96 42.29 13.31
CA THR A 870 -9.56 41.18 12.43
C THR A 870 -8.13 40.70 12.75
N ALA A 871 -7.19 41.64 12.87
CA ALA A 871 -5.80 41.36 13.24
C ALA A 871 -5.64 40.86 14.68
N GLN A 872 -6.49 41.32 15.62
CA GLN A 872 -6.48 40.85 17.01
C GLN A 872 -7.08 39.45 17.17
N GLU A 873 -8.19 39.15 16.48
CA GLU A 873 -8.84 37.84 16.52
C GLU A 873 -8.01 36.78 15.79
N ALA A 874 -7.39 37.16 14.67
CA ALA A 874 -6.47 36.34 13.87
C ALA A 874 -6.94 34.89 13.64
N SER A 875 -8.24 34.70 13.45
CA SER A 875 -8.87 33.39 13.44
C SER A 875 -9.21 32.88 12.04
N GLN A 876 -9.49 33.79 11.11
CA GLN A 876 -9.94 33.48 9.74
C GLN A 876 -9.45 34.53 8.74
N PRO A 877 -9.33 34.18 7.44
CA PRO A 877 -9.04 35.13 6.38
C PRO A 877 -10.19 36.11 6.15
N VAL A 878 -9.86 37.33 5.75
CA VAL A 878 -10.81 38.39 5.41
C VAL A 878 -10.30 39.16 4.20
N VAL A 879 -11.15 39.35 3.19
CA VAL A 879 -10.85 40.20 2.04
C VAL A 879 -11.50 41.56 2.21
N PHE A 880 -10.69 42.62 2.11
CA PHE A 880 -11.13 44.01 2.09
C PHE A 880 -11.15 44.48 0.63
N ARG A 881 -12.34 44.86 0.15
CA ARG A 881 -12.57 45.26 -1.24
C ARG A 881 -12.42 46.77 -1.40
N GLY A 882 -11.87 47.23 -2.53
CA GLY A 882 -11.80 48.66 -2.85
C GLY A 882 -10.93 49.48 -1.87
N VAL A 883 -9.78 48.94 -1.50
CA VAL A 883 -8.81 49.57 -0.60
C VAL A 883 -7.95 50.57 -1.36
N HIS A 884 -7.76 51.77 -0.81
CA HIS A 884 -6.89 52.78 -1.41
C HIS A 884 -5.41 52.45 -1.15
N LEU A 885 -4.78 51.77 -2.12
CA LEU A 885 -3.37 51.32 -2.07
C LEU A 885 -2.37 52.38 -2.58
N GLY A 886 -2.80 53.63 -2.74
CA GLY A 886 -2.01 54.70 -3.35
C GLY A 886 -2.11 54.72 -4.89
N PRO A 887 -1.32 55.57 -5.58
CA PRO A 887 -1.37 55.69 -7.03
C PRO A 887 -0.84 54.44 -7.79
N CYS A 888 -0.32 53.43 -7.08
CA CYS A 888 0.21 52.21 -7.71
C CYS A 888 -0.83 51.45 -8.54
N VAL A 889 -2.10 51.41 -8.13
CA VAL A 889 -3.17 50.68 -8.84
C VAL A 889 -3.34 51.20 -10.28
N ASP A 890 -3.30 52.53 -10.45
CA ASP A 890 -3.42 53.16 -11.77
C ASP A 890 -2.08 53.17 -12.52
N ARG A 891 -0.98 53.54 -11.85
CA ARG A 891 0.31 53.74 -12.49
C ARG A 891 0.96 52.43 -12.94
N TRP A 892 0.87 51.38 -12.13
CA TRP A 892 1.52 50.11 -12.44
C TRP A 892 0.76 49.32 -13.52
N ALA A 893 -0.52 49.60 -13.70
CA ALA A 893 -1.30 49.10 -14.82
C ALA A 893 -0.90 49.73 -16.17
N ALA A 894 -0.20 50.88 -16.16
CA ALA A 894 0.24 51.53 -17.38
C ALA A 894 1.45 50.77 -18.01
N PRO A 895 1.33 50.27 -19.27
CA PRO A 895 2.28 49.31 -19.86
C PRO A 895 3.76 49.72 -19.82
N ASN A 896 4.05 51.02 -19.98
CA ASN A 896 5.42 51.51 -20.05
C ASN A 896 5.95 52.02 -18.71
N TYR A 897 5.08 52.40 -17.77
CA TYR A 897 5.52 53.00 -16.50
C TYR A 897 6.19 51.95 -15.61
N PHE A 898 5.53 50.81 -15.41
CA PHE A 898 5.99 49.80 -14.47
C PHE A 898 7.35 49.19 -14.86
N ALA A 899 7.57 48.95 -16.15
CA ALA A 899 8.84 48.46 -16.68
C ALA A 899 9.96 49.51 -16.60
N GLU A 900 9.66 50.80 -16.80
CA GLU A 900 10.65 51.88 -16.76
C GLU A 900 11.01 52.35 -15.34
N ALA A 901 10.09 52.22 -14.37
CA ALA A 901 10.25 52.74 -13.02
C ALA A 901 11.49 52.19 -12.29
N GLU A 902 11.85 50.94 -12.56
CA GLU A 902 12.97 50.22 -11.93
C GLU A 902 13.86 49.51 -12.96
N LYS A 903 13.88 50.00 -14.20
CA LYS A 903 14.42 49.27 -15.36
C LYS A 903 15.83 48.70 -15.21
N ASP A 904 16.70 49.42 -14.50
CA ASP A 904 18.12 49.12 -14.30
C ASP A 904 18.36 48.28 -13.03
N THR A 905 17.32 48.07 -12.21
CA THR A 905 17.40 47.29 -10.98
C THR A 905 17.60 45.82 -11.31
N VAL A 906 18.65 45.21 -10.76
CA VAL A 906 18.95 43.78 -10.93
C VAL A 906 18.17 42.98 -9.89
N VAL A 907 17.38 42.02 -10.35
CA VAL A 907 16.49 41.21 -9.52
C VAL A 907 16.77 39.72 -9.68
N SER A 908 16.53 38.94 -8.62
CA SER A 908 16.64 37.47 -8.65
C SER A 908 15.26 36.86 -8.88
N VAL A 909 15.12 36.09 -9.97
CA VAL A 909 13.87 35.53 -10.47
C VAL A 909 13.91 34.01 -10.41
N HIS A 910 12.79 33.38 -10.08
CA HIS A 910 12.63 31.94 -10.15
C HIS A 910 12.36 31.57 -11.61
N VAL A 911 13.16 30.69 -12.19
CA VAL A 911 13.03 30.21 -13.56
C VAL A 911 12.76 28.72 -13.52
N ALA A 912 11.58 28.30 -13.97
CA ALA A 912 11.17 26.91 -14.11
C ALA A 912 11.15 26.52 -15.58
N GLU A 913 11.80 25.41 -15.93
CA GLU A 913 11.83 24.89 -17.30
C GLU A 913 10.76 23.80 -17.46
N GLY A 914 9.94 23.89 -18.51
CA GLY A 914 8.97 22.88 -18.89
C GLY A 914 7.79 22.67 -17.93
N SER A 915 7.58 23.58 -16.96
CA SER A 915 6.44 23.50 -16.03
C SER A 915 5.96 24.88 -15.58
N HIS A 916 4.64 25.10 -15.63
CA HIS A 916 3.98 26.27 -15.03
C HIS A 916 3.57 26.04 -13.56
N LEU A 917 3.78 24.81 -13.05
CA LEU A 917 3.54 24.43 -11.66
C LEU A 917 4.86 24.52 -10.91
N LEU A 918 5.05 25.54 -10.07
CA LEU A 918 6.25 25.66 -9.25
C LEU A 918 6.16 24.73 -8.04
N ASP A 919 7.24 24.01 -7.75
CA ASP A 919 7.36 23.05 -6.66
C ASP A 919 8.60 23.36 -5.81
N PHE A 920 8.38 23.83 -4.59
CA PHE A 920 9.46 24.16 -3.66
C PHE A 920 10.02 22.94 -2.92
N VAL A 921 9.24 21.87 -2.80
CA VAL A 921 9.70 20.65 -2.11
C VAL A 921 10.68 19.90 -3.01
N ARG A 922 10.34 19.75 -4.31
CA ARG A 922 11.21 19.13 -5.32
C ARG A 922 12.20 20.12 -5.95
N LYS A 923 11.99 21.43 -5.76
CA LYS A 923 12.82 22.53 -6.28
C LYS A 923 12.99 22.46 -7.80
N ASN A 924 11.88 22.49 -8.53
CA ASN A 924 11.86 22.45 -10.00
C ASN A 924 12.16 23.79 -10.69
N PHE A 925 12.80 24.72 -9.99
CA PHE A 925 13.18 26.02 -10.51
C PHE A 925 14.58 26.40 -10.02
N VAL A 926 15.23 27.29 -10.76
CA VAL A 926 16.52 27.89 -10.41
C VAL A 926 16.39 29.40 -10.23
N PHE A 927 17.34 30.02 -9.56
CA PHE A 927 17.39 31.47 -9.42
C PHE A 927 18.26 32.09 -10.52
N ARG A 928 17.75 33.09 -11.23
CA ARG A 928 18.47 33.84 -12.25
C ARG A 928 18.45 35.34 -11.93
N HIS A 929 19.59 36.00 -12.04
CA HIS A 929 19.68 37.45 -11.88
C HIS A 929 19.50 38.12 -13.24
N VAL A 930 18.52 39.00 -13.36
CA VAL A 930 18.14 39.69 -14.60
C VAL A 930 17.83 41.15 -14.30
N ARG A 931 17.80 42.01 -15.32
CA ARG A 931 17.28 43.37 -15.15
C ARG A 931 15.77 43.35 -15.00
N PHE A 932 15.21 44.27 -14.23
CA PHE A 932 13.76 44.38 -14.05
C PHE A 932 13.02 44.54 -15.40
N SER A 933 13.59 45.32 -16.32
CA SER A 933 13.08 45.46 -17.69
C SER A 933 13.05 44.14 -18.48
N GLU A 934 14.05 43.26 -18.29
CA GLU A 934 14.10 41.93 -18.90
C GLU A 934 13.03 40.99 -18.32
N LEU A 935 12.83 41.04 -17.00
CA LEU A 935 11.72 40.33 -16.34
C LEU A 935 10.38 40.76 -16.95
N MET A 936 10.13 42.06 -17.08
CA MET A 936 8.88 42.56 -17.63
C MET A 936 8.67 42.16 -19.09
N THR A 937 9.72 42.21 -19.90
CA THR A 937 9.69 41.76 -21.30
C THR A 937 9.36 40.28 -21.39
N HIS A 938 10.06 39.44 -20.60
CA HIS A 938 9.81 37.99 -20.58
C HIS A 938 8.37 37.65 -20.17
N LEU A 939 7.84 38.31 -19.15
CA LEU A 939 6.46 38.07 -18.70
C LEU A 939 5.43 38.48 -19.76
N HIS A 940 5.65 39.58 -20.46
CA HIS A 940 4.81 40.01 -21.57
C HIS A 940 4.86 39.00 -22.73
N ASP A 941 6.05 38.61 -23.17
CA ASP A 941 6.25 37.63 -24.25
C ASP A 941 5.66 36.26 -23.88
N SER A 942 5.82 35.85 -22.61
CA SER A 942 5.24 34.61 -22.08
C SER A 942 3.72 34.64 -22.14
N TYR A 943 3.10 35.77 -21.79
CA TYR A 943 1.66 35.91 -21.87
C TYR A 943 1.17 35.89 -23.32
N GLU A 944 1.78 36.67 -24.22
CA GLU A 944 1.37 36.71 -25.64
C GLU A 944 1.54 35.34 -26.31
N HIS A 945 2.61 34.61 -25.98
CA HIS A 945 2.80 33.24 -26.41
C HIS A 945 1.72 32.30 -25.86
N TYR A 946 1.44 32.37 -24.56
CA TYR A 946 0.40 31.54 -23.93
C TYR A 946 -0.99 31.83 -24.49
N ARG A 947 -1.34 33.11 -24.65
CA ARG A 947 -2.60 33.58 -25.22
C ARG A 947 -2.80 33.11 -26.66
N SER A 948 -1.74 33.10 -27.47
CA SER A 948 -1.81 32.71 -28.88
C SER A 948 -1.74 31.20 -29.12
N THR A 949 -1.03 30.45 -28.28
CA THR A 949 -0.77 29.01 -28.49
C THR A 949 -1.53 28.09 -27.53
N GLY A 950 -2.00 28.60 -26.39
CA GLY A 950 -2.52 27.79 -25.28
C GLY A 950 -1.43 27.05 -24.49
N HIS A 951 -0.16 27.25 -24.81
CA HIS A 951 0.98 26.58 -24.17
C HIS A 951 1.94 27.60 -23.53
N PRO A 952 2.49 27.32 -22.33
CA PRO A 952 3.49 28.19 -21.72
C PRO A 952 4.79 28.19 -22.55
N LEU A 953 5.57 29.27 -22.45
CA LEU A 953 6.96 29.26 -22.91
C LEU A 953 7.78 28.18 -22.20
N GLU A 954 8.89 27.79 -22.83
CA GLU A 954 9.84 26.81 -22.28
C GLU A 954 10.31 27.20 -20.87
N GLU A 955 10.54 28.50 -20.65
CA GLU A 955 10.87 29.06 -19.34
C GLU A 955 9.72 29.88 -18.76
N ILE A 956 9.32 29.53 -17.54
CA ILE A 956 8.33 30.27 -16.75
C ILE A 956 9.03 31.00 -15.61
N TRP A 957 8.77 32.31 -15.52
CA TRP A 957 9.44 33.20 -14.59
C TRP A 957 8.49 33.66 -13.47
N TYR A 958 8.97 33.61 -12.24
CA TYR A 958 8.27 34.12 -11.07
C TYR A 958 9.18 35.01 -10.24
N TYR A 959 8.72 36.22 -9.97
CA TYR A 959 9.43 37.16 -9.13
C TYR A 959 8.80 37.31 -7.76
N ARG A 960 9.64 37.13 -6.73
CA ARG A 960 9.36 37.45 -5.32
C ARG A 960 10.54 38.26 -4.83
N SER A 961 10.31 39.52 -4.45
CA SER A 961 11.42 40.39 -4.06
C SER A 961 12.14 39.89 -2.81
N ILE A 962 13.43 40.18 -2.80
CA ILE A 962 14.38 39.93 -1.73
C ILE A 962 15.24 41.20 -1.62
N SER A 963 15.69 41.55 -0.41
CA SER A 963 16.63 42.66 -0.26
C SER A 963 17.94 42.35 -1.02
N ALA A 964 18.57 43.40 -1.56
CA ALA A 964 19.90 43.32 -2.15
C ALA A 964 20.94 42.74 -1.17
N HIS A 965 20.70 42.88 0.14
CA HIS A 965 21.50 42.32 1.22
C HIS A 965 20.74 41.20 1.97
N MET A 966 20.18 40.23 1.22
CA MET A 966 19.34 39.13 1.75
C MET A 966 19.93 38.27 2.88
N LYS A 967 21.21 38.43 3.22
CA LYS A 967 21.85 37.72 4.35
C LYS A 967 21.67 38.43 5.69
N SER A 968 21.32 39.70 5.67
CA SER A 968 21.20 40.56 6.86
C SER A 968 19.93 41.41 6.87
N GLU A 969 19.29 41.59 5.72
CA GLU A 969 18.14 42.48 5.57
C GLU A 969 16.93 41.72 5.02
N ARG A 970 15.75 42.16 5.45
CA ARG A 970 14.45 41.66 4.99
C ARG A 970 14.00 42.47 3.78
N ALA A 971 13.21 41.86 2.90
CA ALA A 971 12.64 42.57 1.76
C ALA A 971 11.72 43.70 2.24
N ASN A 972 11.81 44.87 1.61
CA ASN A 972 10.99 46.01 1.94
C ASN A 972 10.72 46.86 0.68
N ILE A 973 9.47 46.83 0.19
CA ILE A 973 9.05 47.56 -1.02
C ILE A 973 9.41 49.05 -0.99
N TRP A 974 9.33 49.69 0.18
CA TRP A 974 9.54 51.14 0.34
C TRP A 974 11.01 51.54 0.27
N THR A 975 11.94 50.61 0.50
CA THR A 975 13.39 50.88 0.49
C THR A 975 14.10 50.20 -0.67
N ASP A 976 13.64 49.02 -1.09
CA ASP A 976 14.28 48.20 -2.13
C ASP A 976 13.97 48.73 -3.54
N PHE A 977 12.89 49.52 -3.71
CA PHE A 977 12.46 50.07 -4.99
C PHE A 977 12.21 51.59 -4.86
N ALA A 978 13.07 52.38 -5.49
CA ALA A 978 13.12 53.83 -5.29
C ALA A 978 11.89 54.57 -5.85
N GLN A 979 11.29 54.06 -6.91
CA GLN A 979 10.10 54.65 -7.54
C GLN A 979 8.84 53.88 -7.19
N LEU A 980 8.85 52.55 -7.31
CA LEU A 980 7.66 51.74 -6.96
C LEU A 980 7.30 51.89 -5.48
N GLY A 981 8.29 51.99 -4.59
CA GLY A 981 8.06 52.22 -3.17
C GLY A 981 7.30 53.52 -2.85
N LYS A 982 7.35 54.53 -3.72
CA LYS A 982 6.60 55.80 -3.54
C LYS A 982 5.15 55.71 -4.01
N ASP A 983 4.83 54.76 -4.88
CA ASP A 983 3.49 54.60 -5.41
C ASP A 983 2.59 53.74 -4.50
N PHE A 984 3.20 52.83 -3.74
CA PHE A 984 2.48 51.90 -2.87
C PHE A 984 2.28 52.47 -1.47
N GLU A 985 1.02 52.67 -1.09
CA GLU A 985 0.63 53.17 0.23
C GLU A 985 -0.37 52.23 0.90
N LEU A 986 -0.09 51.84 2.14
CA LEU A 986 -1.12 51.22 2.98
C LEU A 986 -2.08 52.29 3.53
N PRO A 987 -3.40 52.05 3.57
CA PRO A 987 -4.36 52.91 4.26
C PRO A 987 -3.93 53.16 5.69
N LYS A 988 -4.21 54.36 6.22
CA LYS A 988 -3.75 54.75 7.56
C LYS A 988 -4.18 53.74 8.63
N GLU A 989 -5.42 53.27 8.51
CA GLU A 989 -6.08 52.30 9.39
C GLU A 989 -5.31 50.97 9.48
N VAL A 990 -4.69 50.55 8.38
CA VAL A 990 -3.88 49.32 8.27
C VAL A 990 -2.45 49.61 8.67
N ARG A 991 -1.91 50.73 8.17
CA ARG A 991 -0.53 51.20 8.37
C ARG A 991 -0.18 51.32 9.85
N ASP A 992 -1.07 51.92 10.64
CA ASP A 992 -0.86 52.17 12.07
C ASP A 992 -0.80 50.87 12.88
N VAL A 993 -1.34 49.75 12.36
CA VAL A 993 -1.30 48.43 12.98
C VAL A 993 -0.12 47.59 12.46
N VAL A 994 0.10 47.61 11.15
CA VAL A 994 1.05 46.73 10.45
C VAL A 994 2.48 47.24 10.54
N LEU A 995 2.72 48.54 10.29
CA LEU A 995 4.10 49.05 10.20
C LEU A 995 4.90 49.00 11.50
N PRO A 996 4.31 49.25 12.70
CA PRO A 996 5.05 49.11 13.95
C PRO A 996 5.53 47.67 14.22
N ARG A 997 4.93 46.69 13.54
CA ARG A 997 5.19 45.26 13.70
C ARG A 997 5.71 44.64 12.40
N LEU A 998 6.20 45.47 11.48
CA LEU A 998 6.59 45.07 10.14
C LEU A 998 7.70 44.02 10.21
N HIS A 999 7.44 42.86 9.61
CA HIS A 999 8.46 41.86 9.39
C HIS A 999 9.15 42.11 8.04
N GLN A 1000 8.40 42.04 6.94
CA GLN A 1000 8.92 42.28 5.58
C GLN A 1000 7.77 42.71 4.65
N SER A 1001 8.07 43.39 3.55
CA SER A 1001 7.13 43.64 2.46
C SER A 1001 7.75 43.25 1.12
N CYS A 1002 7.10 42.33 0.39
CA CYS A 1002 7.64 41.82 -0.86
C CYS A 1002 6.76 42.17 -2.07
N LEU A 1003 7.42 42.48 -3.19
CA LEU A 1003 6.79 42.57 -4.50
C LEU A 1003 6.69 41.16 -5.08
N ARG A 1004 5.51 40.81 -5.64
CA ARG A 1004 5.28 39.56 -6.35
C ARG A 1004 4.81 39.86 -7.77
N ILE A 1005 5.51 39.34 -8.76
CA ILE A 1005 5.19 39.55 -10.18
C ILE A 1005 5.25 38.22 -10.91
N ASN A 1006 4.24 37.95 -11.73
CA ASN A 1006 4.17 36.79 -12.60
C ASN A 1006 3.11 36.98 -13.69
N ALA A 1007 3.04 36.05 -14.63
CA ALA A 1007 2.03 35.97 -15.69
C ALA A 1007 1.35 34.58 -15.70
N PRO A 1008 0.16 34.44 -16.31
CA PRO A 1008 -0.45 33.13 -16.57
C PRO A 1008 0.45 32.23 -17.43
N PRO A 1009 0.34 30.89 -17.30
CA PRO A 1009 -0.59 30.11 -16.47
C PRO A 1009 -0.01 29.70 -15.10
N LEU A 1010 0.86 30.51 -14.50
CA LEU A 1010 1.64 30.12 -13.33
C LEU A 1010 0.80 29.79 -12.08
N GLN A 1011 1.14 28.67 -11.42
CA GLN A 1011 0.63 28.28 -10.09
C GLN A 1011 1.76 28.16 -9.08
N LEU A 1012 1.60 28.82 -7.93
CA LEU A 1012 2.51 28.67 -6.79
C LEU A 1012 2.05 27.53 -5.88
N TRP A 1013 3.00 26.76 -5.37
CA TRP A 1013 2.72 25.67 -4.43
C TRP A 1013 1.98 26.15 -3.17
N THR A 1014 1.21 25.24 -2.58
CA THR A 1014 0.52 25.47 -1.30
C THR A 1014 1.53 25.53 -0.16
N HIS A 1015 1.53 26.61 0.62
CA HIS A 1015 2.40 26.78 1.78
C HIS A 1015 1.73 27.60 2.87
N TYR A 1016 2.34 27.65 4.06
CA TYR A 1016 1.98 28.60 5.12
C TYR A 1016 3.18 29.46 5.51
N ASP A 1017 2.89 30.63 6.08
CA ASP A 1017 3.86 31.52 6.69
C ASP A 1017 3.60 31.63 8.20
N THR A 1018 4.61 32.02 8.98
CA THR A 1018 4.51 32.09 10.45
C THR A 1018 4.15 33.48 10.97
N MET A 1019 3.96 34.42 10.05
CA MET A 1019 3.57 35.81 10.28
C MET A 1019 2.15 36.04 9.76
N ASP A 1020 1.45 37.01 10.36
CA ASP A 1020 0.23 37.53 9.74
C ASP A 1020 0.59 38.24 8.43
N ASN A 1021 -0.32 38.19 7.46
CA ASN A 1021 -0.06 38.73 6.12
C ASN A 1021 -1.25 39.54 5.60
N VAL A 1022 -0.94 40.67 4.96
CA VAL A 1022 -1.86 41.34 4.05
C VAL A 1022 -1.31 41.28 2.62
N LEU A 1023 -2.03 40.56 1.76
CA LEU A 1023 -1.75 40.46 0.33
C LEU A 1023 -2.58 41.50 -0.43
N CYS A 1024 -1.91 42.55 -0.90
CA CYS A 1024 -2.51 43.65 -1.65
C CYS A 1024 -2.38 43.38 -3.14
N GLN A 1025 -3.49 43.22 -3.86
CA GLN A 1025 -3.51 42.99 -5.29
C GLN A 1025 -3.55 44.35 -6.02
N VAL A 1026 -2.58 44.60 -6.91
CA VAL A 1026 -2.38 45.92 -7.53
C VAL A 1026 -2.68 45.91 -9.03
N VAL A 1027 -2.18 44.91 -9.77
CA VAL A 1027 -2.41 44.76 -11.22
C VAL A 1027 -2.83 43.32 -11.51
N GLY A 1028 -3.80 43.14 -12.40
CA GLY A 1028 -4.35 41.83 -12.77
C GLY A 1028 -5.02 41.09 -11.61
N ARG A 1029 -5.49 39.87 -11.86
CA ARG A 1029 -6.24 39.08 -10.88
C ARG A 1029 -5.49 37.82 -10.43
N LYS A 1030 -5.70 37.47 -9.16
CA LYS A 1030 -5.18 36.23 -8.56
C LYS A 1030 -6.29 35.48 -7.84
N ARG A 1031 -6.36 34.17 -8.07
CA ARG A 1031 -7.20 33.27 -7.27
C ARG A 1031 -6.38 32.70 -6.12
N VAL A 1032 -6.88 32.88 -4.91
CA VAL A 1032 -6.26 32.42 -3.68
C VAL A 1032 -7.17 31.36 -3.06
N LEU A 1033 -6.63 30.16 -2.91
CA LEU A 1033 -7.27 29.06 -2.20
C LEU A 1033 -6.61 28.91 -0.84
N LEU A 1034 -7.38 29.03 0.24
CA LEU A 1034 -6.88 28.98 1.62
C LEU A 1034 -7.41 27.78 2.39
N PHE A 1035 -6.59 27.26 3.30
CA PHE A 1035 -6.94 26.16 4.20
C PHE A 1035 -6.64 26.54 5.66
N PRO A 1036 -7.51 26.16 6.60
CA PRO A 1036 -7.25 26.40 8.01
C PRO A 1036 -6.04 25.58 8.51
N PRO A 1037 -5.34 26.04 9.57
CA PRO A 1037 -4.21 25.31 10.17
C PRO A 1037 -4.53 23.85 10.56
N SER A 1038 -5.79 23.55 10.89
CA SER A 1038 -6.30 22.19 11.20
C SER A 1038 -6.06 21.21 10.04
N CYS A 1039 -5.98 21.69 8.81
CA CYS A 1039 -5.75 20.86 7.63
C CYS A 1039 -4.31 20.36 7.47
N TYR A 1040 -3.36 20.70 8.38
CA TYR A 1040 -1.95 20.28 8.30
C TYR A 1040 -1.79 18.78 7.98
N GLY A 1041 -2.57 17.93 8.66
CA GLY A 1041 -2.52 16.47 8.48
C GLY A 1041 -3.03 15.97 7.12
N ASN A 1042 -3.87 16.77 6.44
CA ASN A 1042 -4.51 16.43 5.16
C ASN A 1042 -3.80 17.05 3.95
N LEU A 1043 -2.93 18.03 4.16
CA LEU A 1043 -2.20 18.77 3.12
C LEU A 1043 -0.84 18.18 2.73
N TYR A 1044 -0.43 17.05 3.32
CA TYR A 1044 0.83 16.38 2.98
C TYR A 1044 2.05 17.30 3.05
N MET A 1045 2.22 17.96 4.19
CA MET A 1045 3.24 18.97 4.41
C MET A 1045 4.66 18.38 4.49
N SER A 1046 5.61 19.09 3.89
CA SER A 1046 7.05 18.92 4.04
C SER A 1046 7.66 20.25 4.45
N GLY A 1047 8.01 20.39 5.73
CA GLY A 1047 8.31 21.71 6.30
C GLY A 1047 7.08 22.61 6.22
N SER A 1048 7.23 23.80 5.62
CA SER A 1048 6.13 24.76 5.44
C SER A 1048 5.39 24.66 4.10
N SER A 1049 5.74 23.70 3.23
CA SER A 1049 5.15 23.56 1.89
C SER A 1049 4.50 22.20 1.68
N SER A 1050 3.39 22.15 0.93
CA SER A 1050 2.70 20.92 0.55
C SER A 1050 3.42 20.19 -0.57
N LEU A 1051 3.33 18.86 -0.58
CA LEU A 1051 3.72 18.01 -1.71
C LEU A 1051 2.73 18.05 -2.88
N VAL A 1052 1.53 18.60 -2.67
CA VAL A 1052 0.48 18.70 -3.70
C VAL A 1052 0.67 19.99 -4.49
N THR A 1053 1.06 19.84 -5.76
CA THR A 1053 1.43 20.98 -6.62
C THR A 1053 0.34 21.41 -7.60
N ASN A 1054 -0.39 20.45 -8.18
CA ASN A 1054 -1.44 20.74 -9.15
C ASN A 1054 -2.83 20.73 -8.50
N MET A 1055 -3.32 21.92 -8.13
CA MET A 1055 -4.66 22.06 -7.53
C MET A 1055 -5.80 22.02 -8.56
N GLY A 1056 -5.48 22.19 -9.85
CA GLY A 1056 -6.43 22.06 -10.95
C GLY A 1056 -6.65 20.61 -11.41
N ALA A 1057 -5.67 19.72 -11.22
CA ALA A 1057 -5.75 18.30 -11.54
C ALA A 1057 -5.07 17.49 -10.42
N LEU A 1058 -5.82 17.23 -9.36
CA LEU A 1058 -5.33 16.55 -8.17
C LEU A 1058 -5.08 15.06 -8.40
N ASP A 1059 -3.89 14.60 -8.01
CA ASP A 1059 -3.60 13.17 -7.89
C ASP A 1059 -4.16 12.63 -6.56
N LEU A 1060 -5.44 12.24 -6.58
CA LEU A 1060 -6.11 11.67 -5.41
C LEU A 1060 -5.72 10.21 -5.13
N VAL A 1061 -4.94 9.58 -6.02
CA VAL A 1061 -4.34 8.27 -5.76
C VAL A 1061 -3.14 8.45 -4.81
N GLN A 1062 -2.30 9.45 -5.09
CA GLN A 1062 -1.16 9.79 -4.23
C GLN A 1062 -1.58 10.57 -2.98
N PHE A 1063 -2.57 11.46 -3.10
CA PHE A 1063 -2.98 12.39 -2.04
C PHE A 1063 -4.47 12.29 -1.66
N PRO A 1064 -4.98 11.11 -1.26
CA PRO A 1064 -6.42 10.92 -1.02
C PRO A 1064 -7.01 11.81 0.09
N ARG A 1065 -6.24 12.17 1.13
CA ARG A 1065 -6.69 13.06 2.22
C ARG A 1065 -6.89 14.51 1.77
N MET A 1066 -6.43 14.85 0.57
CA MET A 1066 -6.62 16.19 0.00
C MET A 1066 -8.12 16.49 -0.22
N VAL A 1067 -8.93 15.45 -0.40
CA VAL A 1067 -10.40 15.58 -0.45
C VAL A 1067 -10.96 16.19 0.83
N ASP A 1068 -10.43 15.81 1.99
CA ASP A 1068 -10.90 16.34 3.28
C ASP A 1068 -10.41 17.77 3.52
N ALA A 1069 -9.17 18.08 3.14
CA ALA A 1069 -8.68 19.46 3.15
C ALA A 1069 -9.51 20.38 2.23
N LEU A 1070 -9.93 19.91 1.05
CA LEU A 1070 -10.74 20.70 0.12
C LEU A 1070 -12.15 21.01 0.63
N LYS A 1071 -12.71 20.16 1.50
CA LYS A 1071 -14.02 20.43 2.13
C LYS A 1071 -13.97 21.62 3.08
N GLU A 1072 -12.81 21.90 3.67
CA GLU A 1072 -12.59 23.01 4.59
C GLU A 1072 -11.94 24.22 3.91
N ALA A 1073 -11.66 24.13 2.61
CA ALA A 1073 -11.01 25.20 1.87
C ALA A 1073 -11.96 26.37 1.60
N VAL A 1074 -11.45 27.58 1.71
CA VAL A 1074 -12.13 28.82 1.31
C VAL A 1074 -11.40 29.45 0.14
N GLU A 1075 -12.13 30.15 -0.73
CA GLU A 1075 -11.56 30.71 -1.95
C GLU A 1075 -11.92 32.20 -2.11
N VAL A 1076 -11.01 32.95 -2.73
CA VAL A 1076 -11.25 34.33 -3.16
C VAL A 1076 -10.48 34.64 -4.44
N THR A 1077 -11.10 35.37 -5.36
CA THR A 1077 -10.39 36.04 -6.45
C THR A 1077 -10.17 37.49 -6.05
N LEU A 1078 -8.91 37.94 -6.08
CA LEU A 1078 -8.49 39.29 -5.75
C LEU A 1078 -8.44 40.13 -7.03
N GLU A 1079 -9.11 41.27 -6.99
CA GLU A 1079 -9.14 42.29 -8.03
C GLU A 1079 -8.11 43.39 -7.71
N PRO A 1080 -7.68 44.20 -8.70
CA PRO A 1080 -6.90 45.40 -8.44
C PRO A 1080 -7.57 46.31 -7.40
N GLY A 1081 -6.84 46.63 -6.33
CA GLY A 1081 -7.35 47.40 -5.19
C GLY A 1081 -7.87 46.56 -4.02
N ASP A 1082 -7.84 45.23 -4.11
CA ASP A 1082 -8.22 44.36 -3.00
C ASP A 1082 -7.05 44.06 -2.06
N MET A 1083 -7.37 43.86 -0.78
CA MET A 1083 -6.41 43.47 0.25
C MET A 1083 -6.93 42.25 1.00
N LEU A 1084 -6.25 41.11 0.86
CA LEU A 1084 -6.55 39.89 1.60
C LEU A 1084 -5.70 39.84 2.87
N TYR A 1085 -6.34 39.91 4.03
CA TYR A 1085 -5.74 39.51 5.29
C TYR A 1085 -5.88 38.00 5.48
N PHE A 1086 -4.79 37.32 5.83
CA PHE A 1086 -4.86 35.97 6.38
C PHE A 1086 -3.92 35.82 7.57
N PRO A 1087 -4.39 35.17 8.66
CA PRO A 1087 -3.57 34.96 9.85
C PRO A 1087 -2.38 34.04 9.59
N ALA A 1088 -1.38 34.13 10.47
CA ALA A 1088 -0.27 33.17 10.52
C ALA A 1088 -0.78 31.72 10.50
N MET A 1089 0.00 30.83 9.87
CA MET A 1089 -0.26 29.39 9.71
C MET A 1089 -1.40 29.01 8.76
N TRP A 1090 -2.13 29.98 8.18
CA TRP A 1090 -3.08 29.66 7.12
C TRP A 1090 -2.36 29.23 5.86
N PHE A 1091 -2.70 28.04 5.36
CA PHE A 1091 -2.14 27.56 4.11
C PHE A 1091 -2.82 28.28 2.96
N HIS A 1092 -2.05 28.61 1.94
CA HIS A 1092 -2.57 29.30 0.77
C HIS A 1092 -1.90 28.82 -0.52
N HIS A 1093 -2.70 28.72 -1.57
CA HIS A 1093 -2.30 28.37 -2.92
C HIS A 1093 -2.73 29.48 -3.87
N ILE A 1094 -1.83 29.89 -4.77
CA ILE A 1094 -2.03 31.05 -5.65
C ILE A 1094 -2.04 30.61 -7.10
N THR A 1095 -3.15 30.86 -7.79
CA THR A 1095 -3.29 30.71 -9.25
C THR A 1095 -3.40 32.09 -9.88
N THR A 1096 -2.70 32.31 -10.99
CA THR A 1096 -2.84 33.54 -11.78
C THR A 1096 -3.83 33.30 -12.92
N LEU A 1097 -4.79 34.21 -13.08
CA LEU A 1097 -5.91 34.00 -14.00
C LEU A 1097 -5.55 34.40 -15.44
N ASP A 1098 -5.99 33.59 -16.40
CA ASP A 1098 -5.55 33.64 -17.81
C ASP A 1098 -5.97 34.91 -18.58
N ASP A 1099 -6.93 35.66 -18.04
CA ASP A 1099 -7.47 36.86 -18.68
C ASP A 1099 -6.53 38.08 -18.56
N ASP A 1100 -5.59 38.06 -17.61
CA ASP A 1100 -4.74 39.21 -17.29
C ASP A 1100 -3.29 38.98 -17.77
N PRO A 1101 -2.69 39.93 -18.53
CA PRO A 1101 -1.33 39.78 -19.06
C PRO A 1101 -0.24 39.72 -17.99
N LEU A 1102 -0.54 40.25 -16.82
CA LEU A 1102 0.40 40.43 -15.72
C LEU A 1102 -0.37 40.49 -14.40
N ALA A 1103 0.16 39.81 -13.38
CA ALA A 1103 -0.35 39.93 -12.02
C ALA A 1103 0.72 40.47 -11.07
N VAL A 1104 0.46 41.62 -10.47
CA VAL A 1104 1.34 42.30 -9.51
C VAL A 1104 0.65 42.44 -8.18
N SER A 1105 1.31 41.99 -7.11
CA SER A 1105 0.80 42.10 -5.75
C SER A 1105 1.91 42.43 -4.77
N VAL A 1106 1.59 43.15 -3.70
CA VAL A 1106 2.49 43.42 -2.59
C VAL A 1106 2.01 42.68 -1.35
N ASN A 1107 2.82 41.78 -0.81
CA ASN A 1107 2.53 41.12 0.45
C ASN A 1107 3.27 41.83 1.59
N VAL A 1108 2.58 42.16 2.67
CA VAL A 1108 3.17 42.79 3.86
C VAL A 1108 2.95 41.87 5.05
N PHE A 1109 4.06 41.33 5.54
CA PHE A 1109 4.08 40.47 6.71
C PHE A 1109 4.35 41.27 7.96
N PHE A 1110 3.65 40.94 9.03
CA PHE A 1110 3.84 41.56 10.33
C PHE A 1110 3.72 40.55 11.46
N GLU A 1111 4.42 40.84 12.55
CA GLU A 1111 4.52 39.97 13.71
C GLU A 1111 3.20 40.01 14.49
N HIS A 1112 2.62 38.84 14.77
CA HIS A 1112 1.42 38.68 15.60
C HIS A 1112 1.72 38.74 17.10
N PHE A 1113 2.93 38.36 17.51
CA PHE A 1113 3.46 38.47 18.88
C PHE A 1113 4.50 39.60 19.00
N GLU A 1114 5.10 39.78 20.18
CA GLU A 1114 6.22 40.70 20.35
C GLU A 1114 7.47 40.22 19.58
N SER A 1115 8.31 41.12 19.07
CA SER A 1115 9.41 40.78 18.18
C SER A 1115 10.48 39.85 18.76
N ASN A 1116 10.59 39.76 20.08
CA ASN A 1116 11.47 38.83 20.79
C ASN A 1116 10.99 37.37 20.75
N GLU A 1117 9.71 37.14 20.44
CA GLU A 1117 9.11 35.80 20.30
C GLU A 1117 9.44 35.15 18.95
N TYR A 1118 10.05 35.88 18.02
CA TYR A 1118 10.41 35.37 16.68
C TYR A 1118 11.92 35.11 16.54
N ASP A 1119 12.31 34.21 15.63
CA ASP A 1119 13.73 34.02 15.31
C ASP A 1119 14.25 35.27 14.56
N ARG A 1120 15.20 35.98 15.18
CA ARG A 1120 15.84 37.17 14.58
C ARG A 1120 16.57 36.88 13.27
N LYS A 1121 16.93 35.61 13.04
CA LYS A 1121 17.55 35.14 11.78
C LYS A 1121 16.52 34.68 10.76
N ASP A 1122 15.23 34.82 11.03
CA ASP A 1122 14.21 34.65 10.02
C ASP A 1122 14.10 35.94 9.21
N LEU A 1123 14.56 35.85 7.95
CA LEU A 1123 14.46 36.92 6.98
C LEU A 1123 13.31 36.70 5.99
N TYR A 1124 12.65 35.53 6.06
CA TYR A 1124 11.66 35.08 5.08
C TYR A 1124 10.26 34.93 5.68
N GLY A 1125 10.13 34.88 7.01
CA GLY A 1125 8.84 34.79 7.72
C GLY A 1125 8.24 33.38 7.72
N ASN A 1126 9.08 32.35 7.59
CA ASN A 1126 8.65 30.95 7.46
C ASN A 1126 9.24 30.02 8.52
N LYS A 1127 10.04 30.54 9.46
CA LYS A 1127 10.49 29.76 10.61
C LYS A 1127 9.44 29.79 11.70
N ASP A 1128 9.18 28.62 12.27
CA ASP A 1128 8.31 28.51 13.44
C ASP A 1128 8.87 29.36 14.60
N LEU A 1129 7.97 29.86 15.44
CA LEU A 1129 8.35 30.52 16.69
C LEU A 1129 9.32 29.63 17.49
N PRO A 1130 10.38 30.17 18.11
CA PRO A 1130 11.30 29.39 18.93
C PRO A 1130 10.60 28.57 20.00
N ALA A 1131 9.57 29.11 20.65
CA ALA A 1131 8.76 28.38 21.64
C ALA A 1131 8.02 27.17 21.04
N VAL A 1132 7.47 27.30 19.83
CA VAL A 1132 6.82 26.20 19.10
C VAL A 1132 7.86 25.15 18.67
N THR A 1133 9.01 25.60 18.19
CA THR A 1133 10.14 24.73 17.84
C THR A 1133 10.64 23.96 19.06
N GLU A 1134 10.82 24.63 20.19
CA GLU A 1134 11.23 24.05 21.46
C GLU A 1134 10.21 23.04 21.96
N ALA A 1135 8.92 23.37 21.95
CA ALA A 1135 7.85 22.44 22.32
C ALA A 1135 7.87 21.18 21.43
N ARG A 1136 7.97 21.35 20.10
CA ARG A 1136 8.09 20.23 19.15
C ARG A 1136 9.34 19.41 19.42
N LEU A 1137 10.49 20.05 19.67
CA LEU A 1137 11.74 19.37 20.00
C LEU A 1137 11.63 18.62 21.32
N HIS A 1138 11.03 19.18 22.36
CA HIS A 1138 10.80 18.50 23.63
C HIS A 1138 9.92 17.25 23.47
N ILE A 1139 8.84 17.34 22.69
CA ILE A 1139 7.99 16.18 22.38
C ILE A 1139 8.79 15.13 21.60
N THR A 1140 9.54 15.56 20.58
CA THR A 1140 10.32 14.66 19.73
C THR A 1140 11.47 14.00 20.50
N GLU A 1141 12.20 14.75 21.32
CA GLU A 1141 13.28 14.23 22.16
C GLU A 1141 12.74 13.37 23.31
N ALA A 1142 11.58 13.69 23.88
CA ALA A 1142 10.91 12.80 24.83
C ALA A 1142 10.54 11.46 24.16
N ALA A 1143 9.98 11.51 22.95
CA ALA A 1143 9.69 10.31 22.16
C ALA A 1143 10.96 9.52 21.80
N LYS A 1144 12.04 10.21 21.39
CA LYS A 1144 13.35 9.58 21.11
C LYS A 1144 13.99 9.01 22.35
N ARG A 1145 13.87 9.66 23.51
CA ARG A 1145 14.37 9.16 24.80
C ARG A 1145 13.60 7.92 25.22
N ILE A 1146 12.27 7.95 25.08
CA ILE A 1146 11.40 6.78 25.24
C ILE A 1146 11.81 5.62 24.32
N LEU A 1147 12.28 5.93 23.10
CA LEU A 1147 12.79 4.96 22.13
C LEU A 1147 14.22 4.48 22.39
N ALA A 1148 15.07 5.30 23.02
CA ALA A 1148 16.50 5.04 23.21
C ALA A 1148 16.84 4.41 24.57
N GLU A 1149 16.07 4.71 25.61
CA GLU A 1149 16.20 4.07 26.92
C GLU A 1149 15.60 2.67 26.84
N ALA A 1150 16.46 1.66 26.69
CA ALA A 1150 16.08 0.24 26.65
C ALA A 1150 15.14 -0.09 27.81
N ARG A 1151 13.85 -0.30 27.51
CA ARG A 1151 12.86 -0.60 28.53
C ARG A 1151 13.01 -2.04 28.92
N THR A 1152 13.55 -2.30 30.10
CA THR A 1152 13.49 -3.62 30.68
C THR A 1152 12.07 -3.88 31.19
N SER A 1153 11.53 -5.08 30.95
CA SER A 1153 10.34 -5.57 31.63
C SER A 1153 10.59 -5.57 33.15
N VAL A 1154 9.56 -5.77 33.97
CA VAL A 1154 9.73 -5.94 35.43
C VAL A 1154 10.72 -7.08 35.77
N ARG A 1155 11.01 -7.96 34.80
CA ARG A 1155 11.98 -9.06 34.88
C ARG A 1155 13.37 -8.74 34.32
N GLY A 1156 13.63 -7.51 33.86
CA GLY A 1156 14.94 -7.12 33.32
C GLY A 1156 15.12 -7.32 31.81
N GLU A 1157 14.08 -7.71 31.06
CA GLU A 1157 14.18 -8.06 29.64
C GLU A 1157 13.91 -6.86 28.74
N THR A 1158 14.78 -6.58 27.76
CA THR A 1158 14.53 -5.48 26.82
C THR A 1158 13.23 -5.71 26.05
N LEU A 1159 12.28 -4.77 26.17
CA LEU A 1159 11.00 -4.81 25.47
C LEU A 1159 11.23 -4.73 23.96
N PRO A 1160 10.54 -5.57 23.16
CA PRO A 1160 10.56 -5.48 21.71
C PRO A 1160 10.13 -4.10 21.20
N LEU A 1161 10.67 -3.69 20.04
CA LEU A 1161 10.43 -2.37 19.45
C LEU A 1161 8.93 -2.09 19.21
N GLU A 1162 8.16 -3.15 18.98
CA GLU A 1162 6.72 -3.15 18.74
C GLU A 1162 5.92 -2.61 19.94
N TYR A 1163 6.39 -2.84 21.18
CA TYR A 1163 5.73 -2.28 22.37
C TYR A 1163 5.95 -0.77 22.48
N THR A 1164 7.14 -0.31 22.11
CA THR A 1164 7.45 1.12 22.07
C THR A 1164 6.71 1.80 20.92
N GLU A 1165 6.61 1.15 19.76
CA GLU A 1165 5.78 1.63 18.64
C GLU A 1165 4.30 1.72 19.04
N PHE A 1166 3.77 0.69 19.71
CA PHE A 1166 2.39 0.69 20.21
C PHE A 1166 2.14 1.86 21.18
N ALA A 1167 3.03 2.06 22.16
CA ALA A 1167 2.90 3.16 23.11
C ALA A 1167 3.01 4.53 22.43
N LEU A 1168 3.84 4.66 21.39
CA LEU A 1168 3.93 5.88 20.59
C LEU A 1168 2.66 6.15 19.79
N ARG A 1169 2.04 5.11 19.22
CA ARG A 1169 0.76 5.26 18.49
C ARG A 1169 -0.38 5.65 19.42
N GLN A 1170 -0.42 5.10 20.63
CA GLN A 1170 -1.36 5.54 21.67
C GLN A 1170 -1.11 7.01 22.05
N ALA A 1171 0.15 7.37 22.31
CA ALA A 1171 0.50 8.76 22.62
C ALA A 1171 0.14 9.73 21.49
N ILE A 1172 0.31 9.34 20.22
CA ILE A 1172 -0.12 10.16 19.08
C ILE A 1172 -1.64 10.32 19.06
N ALA A 1173 -2.41 9.24 19.24
CA ALA A 1173 -3.86 9.30 19.28
C ALA A 1173 -4.38 10.15 20.45
N ASP A 1174 -3.75 10.04 21.63
CA ASP A 1174 -4.07 10.86 22.79
C ASP A 1174 -3.76 12.33 22.50
N LEU A 1175 -2.60 12.64 21.91
CA LEU A 1175 -2.23 14.01 21.53
C LEU A 1175 -3.14 14.58 20.45
N GLU A 1176 -3.57 13.77 19.46
CA GLU A 1176 -4.58 14.16 18.46
C GLU A 1176 -5.91 14.49 19.16
N SER A 1177 -6.39 13.65 20.09
CA SER A 1177 -7.60 13.89 20.87
C SER A 1177 -7.49 15.16 21.73
N TYR A 1178 -6.36 15.37 22.41
CA TYR A 1178 -6.14 16.59 23.20
C TYR A 1178 -6.09 17.83 22.32
N ALA A 1179 -5.47 17.75 21.14
CA ALA A 1179 -5.44 18.86 20.19
C ALA A 1179 -6.86 19.20 19.70
N ASP A 1180 -7.67 18.20 19.39
CA ASP A 1180 -9.07 18.38 18.98
C ASP A 1180 -9.93 18.95 20.13
N GLU A 1181 -9.76 18.48 21.36
CA GLU A 1181 -10.42 19.03 22.55
C GLU A 1181 -10.02 20.48 22.83
N MET A 1182 -8.73 20.79 22.68
CA MET A 1182 -8.22 22.16 22.78
C MET A 1182 -8.83 23.05 21.69
N ALA A 1183 -8.90 22.57 20.45
CA ALA A 1183 -9.52 23.28 19.34
C ALA A 1183 -11.02 23.53 19.59
N ALA A 1184 -11.75 22.51 20.07
CA ALA A 1184 -13.17 22.62 20.41
C ALA A 1184 -13.42 23.58 21.58
N THR A 1185 -12.57 23.55 22.62
CA THR A 1185 -12.64 24.47 23.77
C THR A 1185 -12.32 25.91 23.37
N LEU A 1186 -11.39 26.11 22.43
CA LEU A 1186 -11.09 27.43 21.88
C LEU A 1186 -12.24 27.95 21.01
N GLN A 1187 -12.92 27.09 20.25
CA GLN A 1187 -14.14 27.45 19.50
C GLN A 1187 -15.29 27.81 20.45
N SER A 1188 -15.53 27.02 21.50
CA SER A 1188 -16.64 27.26 22.44
C SER A 1188 -16.46 28.50 23.32
N ARG A 1189 -15.23 29.01 23.45
CA ARG A 1189 -14.93 30.29 24.13
C ARG A 1189 -15.02 31.50 23.20
N ARG A 1190 -15.08 31.27 21.88
CA ARG A 1190 -15.14 32.29 20.82
C ARG A 1190 -16.57 32.52 20.30
N THR A 1191 -17.43 31.50 20.37
CA THR A 1191 -18.90 31.62 20.24
C THR A 1191 -19.51 32.08 21.55
#